data_AF-A0A3C0ZDE1-F1
#
_entry.id   AF-A0A3C0ZDE1-F1
#
_cell.length_a   1.000
_cell.length_b   1.000
_cell.length_c   1.000
_cell.angle_alpha   90.00
_cell.angle_beta   90.00
_cell.angle_gamma   90.00
#
_symmetry.space_group_name_H-M   'P 1'
#
loop_
_entity.id
_entity.type
_entity.pdbx_description
1 polymer ?
#
loop_
_entity_poly.entity_id
_entity_poly.type
_entity_poly.pdbx_seq_one_letter_code
_entity_poly.pdbx_strand_id
1 'polypeptide(L)'
;MNNVYKIICLLLLNLYAACGVFAQEGNPFKLVVRDKENGKPLQGATVRSSSGWQVSSDGNGEATVILRPQDKAVYVRLLGYEPDTILLPVTGNNYTVRLVSKINAIEEVQINTGYQRLSKERLTGAVNKVDEAILKTVVSTSIIDRLANNVPGLVFNKTGGNPSDQTQISIRGQSTLFSRPDPLIVLDNFPYDGDLSSINPDDIESISILKDAGAASVWGARAANGVIVLTSKKGSAASGLKIDLTAQATIGDRPNLKYEPRISSADYIQIERELFDKGLYKTQETNANKTVLTPVVELLIANRDGLLAKEDLESQLQSLGQIDLDREMSKYFQQQSLNQHYALSINKATAGGNWLLSLGVDKNRDNLVKNGFERLNGRLFIEQKFWKDRLTFSANIARNNTNLFTPNPGTLYMTNLKQLYPYARLKDDQGYNAVVNKDFRATYLNSVMEQNIGLLDWYYRPLDEVDLWDKKRQDREYRIDFNLGVKLIDGLLLNTSYQYVDRDLEDRDNQSLNSYGVRSLINQFTTVLDDGKILRNIPLGNILDVERQSVATHRLRMQATIDKTISNIFNIQSVVGAEVNRAATSGLQNRLYGYNAERAGISSVDYLTLFPSFVNPAGTNLIPFKDDVSKLTDRFVSYYQNSSISIASKYVLTASTRFDQSNIFGVRTNQKGVPLWSVGLAWSINKENFFKADLFSQLKLRTTYGLSGNVNRNLSAFTTASYMGLAPFSRLPYATIQNPPNAELRWERTKVFNVGIDFGLLKNRINGSFDYFQKRGVDLIGDAPYPASSGVTRYRGNVAASKGHGYELLLNGLIVDEAFRWNSTLMLSQAKDIVSDYMDLTISGLNMIQGTSINPRVGKPLYSMYSFDTEGLDPVTGAFQEFINNAFQGAYPNFTVDYSVVKIASGGLAALVGLQTVESFPKVLSLTWDPIGNRFNAFDDDQVLVILYDVIENLFFAFEGATRLDAAMDITLPDSYTGKTIVGWTFNIHRDGVMTSSSQYLGEFVLT
;
A
#
# COMPACT_ATOMS: atom_id res chain seq x y z
N MET A 1 33.18 6.88 -20.45
CA MET A 1 33.24 8.12 -19.63
C MET A 1 34.33 9.12 -20.04
N ASN A 2 35.32 8.80 -20.89
CA ASN A 2 36.46 9.70 -21.18
C ASN A 2 36.30 10.73 -22.32
N ASN A 3 35.20 10.73 -23.09
CA ASN A 3 35.05 11.63 -24.26
C ASN A 3 34.14 12.84 -24.04
N VAL A 4 33.42 12.93 -22.91
CA VAL A 4 32.54 14.09 -22.61
C VAL A 4 33.29 15.19 -21.84
N TYR A 5 34.31 14.83 -21.05
CA TYR A 5 35.15 15.80 -20.31
C TYR A 5 35.98 16.71 -21.23
N LYS A 6 36.44 16.20 -22.39
CA LYS A 6 37.29 16.98 -23.31
C LYS A 6 36.53 18.06 -24.09
N ILE A 7 35.21 17.90 -24.28
CA ILE A 7 34.39 18.87 -25.03
C ILE A 7 33.96 20.04 -24.12
N ILE A 8 33.76 19.79 -22.82
CA ILE A 8 33.35 20.81 -21.85
C ILE A 8 34.53 21.71 -21.44
N CYS A 9 35.76 21.19 -21.37
CA CYS A 9 36.95 22.01 -21.09
C CYS A 9 37.42 22.86 -22.28
N LEU A 10 37.15 22.46 -23.53
CA LEU A 10 37.53 23.24 -24.74
C LEU A 10 36.56 24.40 -25.04
N LEU A 11 35.32 24.34 -24.56
CA LEU A 11 34.33 25.42 -24.69
C LEU A 11 34.44 26.50 -23.61
N LEU A 12 35.14 26.23 -22.50
CA LEU A 12 35.33 27.18 -21.39
C LEU A 12 36.64 27.99 -21.48
N LEU A 13 37.55 27.68 -22.41
CA LEU A 13 38.84 28.38 -22.54
C LEU A 13 38.90 29.47 -23.64
N ASN A 14 37.84 29.68 -24.44
CA ASN A 14 37.81 30.64 -25.55
C ASN A 14 37.02 31.94 -25.26
N LEU A 15 36.74 32.25 -23.99
CA LEU A 15 35.96 33.44 -23.58
C LEU A 15 36.74 34.47 -22.75
N TYR A 16 38.08 34.39 -22.76
CA TYR A 16 38.96 35.33 -22.08
C TYR A 16 40.01 35.93 -23.03
N ALA A 17 39.57 36.82 -23.94
CA ALA A 17 40.47 37.77 -24.61
C ALA A 17 39.68 38.90 -25.28
N ALA A 18 39.50 40.02 -24.58
CA ALA A 18 39.56 41.39 -25.11
C ALA A 18 38.93 42.37 -24.10
N CYS A 19 39.76 43.03 -23.29
CA CYS A 19 39.39 44.28 -22.64
C CYS A 19 40.48 45.30 -22.99
N GLY A 20 40.22 46.10 -24.02
CA GLY A 20 40.98 47.31 -24.33
C GLY A 20 40.35 48.49 -23.59
N VAL A 21 41.17 49.23 -22.85
CA VAL A 21 40.79 50.47 -22.17
C VAL A 21 40.95 51.62 -23.16
N PHE A 22 39.88 52.38 -23.38
CA PHE A 22 39.96 53.77 -23.86
C PHE A 22 39.09 54.63 -22.95
N ALA A 23 39.69 55.65 -22.35
CA ALA A 23 39.01 56.70 -21.62
C ALA A 23 38.74 57.87 -22.59
N GLN A 24 37.49 58.29 -22.70
CA GLN A 24 37.10 59.59 -23.26
C GLN A 24 35.92 60.14 -22.45
N GLU A 25 35.95 61.45 -22.26
CA GLU A 25 35.01 62.27 -21.48
C GLU A 25 33.58 62.16 -22.04
N GLY A 26 32.65 61.68 -21.22
CA GLY A 26 31.23 61.69 -21.53
C GLY A 26 30.50 62.69 -20.65
N ASN A 27 29.48 63.35 -21.21
CA ASN A 27 28.64 64.28 -20.47
C ASN A 27 27.85 63.57 -19.36
N PRO A 28 27.72 64.18 -18.16
CA PRO A 28 26.95 63.61 -17.07
C PRO A 28 25.46 63.53 -17.44
N PHE A 29 24.91 62.32 -17.33
CA PHE A 29 23.50 62.01 -17.48
C PHE A 29 22.89 61.79 -16.09
N LYS A 30 21.79 62.49 -15.80
CA LYS A 30 21.18 62.49 -14.47
C LYS A 30 19.86 61.71 -14.48
N LEU A 31 19.78 60.72 -13.62
CA LEU A 31 18.57 59.94 -13.36
C LEU A 31 17.95 60.38 -12.04
N VAL A 32 16.63 60.58 -12.02
CA VAL A 32 15.87 60.85 -10.80
C VAL A 32 14.89 59.71 -10.57
N VAL A 33 15.09 58.95 -9.51
CA VAL A 33 14.27 57.79 -9.15
C VAL A 33 13.22 58.21 -8.13
N ARG A 34 11.95 58.01 -8.47
CA ARG A 34 10.80 58.37 -7.64
C ARG A 34 9.82 57.22 -7.53
N ASP A 35 9.04 57.24 -6.45
CA ASP A 35 7.87 56.38 -6.28
C ASP A 35 6.76 56.82 -7.26
N LYS A 36 6.14 55.86 -7.95
CA LYS A 36 5.09 56.13 -8.95
C LYS A 36 3.78 56.65 -8.32
N GLU A 37 3.43 56.20 -7.12
CA GLU A 37 2.16 56.51 -6.45
C GLU A 37 2.22 57.82 -5.67
N ASN A 38 3.27 58.02 -4.88
CA ASN A 38 3.37 59.17 -3.98
C ASN A 38 4.39 60.24 -4.44
N GLY A 39 5.15 59.97 -5.51
CA GLY A 39 6.08 60.94 -6.11
C GLY A 39 7.34 61.24 -5.26
N LYS A 40 7.52 60.58 -4.11
CA LYS A 40 8.67 60.79 -3.22
C LYS A 40 9.96 60.32 -3.89
N PRO A 41 11.08 61.03 -3.69
CA PRO A 41 12.39 60.57 -4.15
C PRO A 41 12.78 59.27 -3.43
N LEU A 42 13.38 58.34 -4.18
CA LEU A 42 13.77 57.02 -3.67
C LEU A 42 15.29 56.96 -3.52
N GLN A 43 15.76 57.00 -2.28
CA GLN A 43 17.18 56.89 -1.92
C GLN A 43 17.66 55.42 -1.96
N GLY A 44 18.90 55.19 -2.41
CA GLY A 44 19.52 53.87 -2.42
C GLY A 44 19.11 52.95 -3.58
N ALA A 45 18.39 53.47 -4.58
CA ALA A 45 18.06 52.72 -5.78
C ALA A 45 19.33 52.48 -6.59
N THR A 46 19.63 51.21 -6.88
CA THR A 46 20.78 50.81 -7.69
C THR A 46 20.46 51.02 -9.16
N VAL A 47 21.26 51.85 -9.83
CA VAL A 47 21.23 52.11 -11.26
C VAL A 47 22.46 51.45 -11.89
N ARG A 48 22.26 50.52 -12.84
CA ARG A 48 23.32 49.75 -13.48
C ARG A 48 23.20 49.82 -15.00
N SER A 49 24.28 50.09 -15.72
CA SER A 49 24.27 50.02 -17.19
C SER A 49 24.41 48.58 -17.71
N SER A 50 23.92 48.35 -18.92
CA SER A 50 24.24 47.18 -19.75
C SER A 50 25.75 46.92 -19.92
N SER A 51 26.61 47.94 -19.80
CA SER A 51 28.08 47.77 -19.86
C SER A 51 28.75 47.50 -18.51
N GLY A 52 27.99 47.47 -17.41
CA GLY A 52 28.43 46.91 -16.14
C GLY A 52 28.79 47.91 -15.02
N TRP A 53 28.83 49.22 -15.27
CA TRP A 53 28.98 50.20 -14.19
C TRP A 53 27.70 50.29 -13.32
N GLN A 54 27.86 50.71 -12.06
CA GLN A 54 26.77 50.80 -11.09
C GLN A 54 26.90 52.06 -10.23
N VAL A 55 25.79 52.74 -9.96
CA VAL A 55 25.67 53.84 -8.99
C VAL A 55 24.41 53.66 -8.15
N SER A 56 24.32 54.31 -6.99
CA SER A 56 23.09 54.33 -6.18
C SER A 56 22.53 55.75 -6.13
N SER A 57 21.20 55.89 -6.06
CA SER A 57 20.56 57.19 -5.90
C SER A 57 20.80 57.79 -4.50
N ASP A 58 20.94 59.11 -4.44
CA ASP A 58 21.14 59.87 -3.21
C ASP A 58 19.82 60.19 -2.46
N GLY A 59 19.89 61.03 -1.42
CA GLY A 59 18.72 61.43 -0.62
C GLY A 59 17.64 62.21 -1.38
N ASN A 60 17.96 62.75 -2.56
CA ASN A 60 17.02 63.40 -3.46
C ASN A 60 16.53 62.45 -4.58
N GLY A 61 16.91 61.17 -4.51
CA GLY A 61 16.61 60.16 -5.51
C GLY A 61 17.45 60.32 -6.78
N GLU A 62 18.51 61.12 -6.76
CA GLU A 62 19.30 61.45 -7.93
C GLU A 62 20.51 60.52 -8.07
N ALA A 63 20.79 60.09 -9.31
CA ALA A 63 21.94 59.28 -9.68
C ALA A 63 22.57 59.87 -10.94
N THR A 64 23.79 60.38 -10.82
CA THR A 64 24.54 60.96 -11.95
C THR A 64 25.54 59.95 -12.48
N VAL A 65 25.50 59.71 -13.79
CA VAL A 65 26.31 58.69 -14.46
C VAL A 65 26.87 59.26 -15.76
N ILE A 66 28.02 58.77 -16.19
CA ILE A 66 28.55 59.09 -17.51
C ILE A 66 28.16 57.95 -18.45
N LEU A 67 27.19 58.19 -19.34
CA LEU A 67 26.77 57.21 -20.33
C LEU A 67 27.88 57.01 -21.36
N ARG A 68 28.30 55.77 -21.54
CA ARG A 68 29.27 55.36 -22.56
C ARG A 68 28.53 55.04 -23.86
N PRO A 69 29.13 55.21 -25.05
CA PRO A 69 28.49 54.89 -26.33
C PRO A 69 27.99 53.43 -26.46
N GLN A 70 28.53 52.52 -25.65
CA GLN A 70 28.17 51.10 -25.57
C GLN A 70 27.02 50.80 -24.58
N ASP A 71 26.55 51.79 -23.82
CA ASP A 71 25.42 51.66 -22.90
C ASP A 71 24.12 51.67 -23.70
N LYS A 72 23.53 50.49 -23.93
CA LYS A 72 22.26 50.34 -24.65
C LYS A 72 21.04 50.40 -23.73
N ALA A 73 21.23 50.12 -22.44
CA ALA A 73 20.18 50.19 -21.44
C ALA A 73 20.71 50.49 -20.04
N VAL A 74 19.85 51.05 -19.19
CA VAL A 74 20.08 51.27 -17.77
C VAL A 74 19.00 50.55 -16.97
N TYR A 75 19.44 49.68 -16.05
CA TYR A 75 18.60 48.90 -15.15
C TYR A 75 18.53 49.59 -13.79
N VAL A 76 17.33 49.92 -13.33
CA VAL A 76 17.10 50.56 -12.03
C VAL A 76 16.36 49.59 -11.13
N ARG A 77 16.93 49.31 -9.96
CA ARG A 77 16.33 48.40 -8.97
C ARG A 77 16.41 49.02 -7.57
N LEU A 78 15.37 48.81 -6.77
CA LEU A 78 15.35 49.12 -5.35
C LEU A 78 14.62 48.02 -4.60
N LEU A 79 15.11 47.66 -3.41
CA LEU A 79 14.47 46.66 -2.57
C LEU A 79 13.05 47.13 -2.21
N GLY A 80 12.04 46.28 -2.43
CA GLY A 80 10.64 46.63 -2.21
C GLY A 80 9.96 47.35 -3.39
N TYR A 81 10.59 47.41 -4.57
CA TYR A 81 10.02 47.98 -5.80
C TYR A 81 10.23 47.05 -7.01
N GLU A 82 9.39 47.16 -8.04
CA GLU A 82 9.61 46.47 -9.32
C GLU A 82 10.80 47.11 -10.06
N PRO A 83 11.76 46.32 -10.58
CA PRO A 83 12.88 46.86 -11.34
C PRO A 83 12.40 47.41 -12.69
N ASP A 84 12.96 48.53 -13.12
CA ASP A 84 12.66 49.18 -14.39
C ASP A 84 13.89 49.17 -15.31
N THR A 85 13.67 49.11 -16.62
CA THR A 85 14.75 49.11 -17.63
C THR A 85 14.51 50.23 -18.64
N ILE A 86 15.46 51.14 -18.72
CA ILE A 86 15.43 52.29 -19.63
C ILE A 86 16.30 51.94 -20.84
N LEU A 87 15.74 52.04 -22.04
CA LEU A 87 16.49 51.91 -23.29
C LEU A 87 17.11 53.25 -23.69
N LEU A 88 18.37 53.24 -24.11
CA LEU A 88 19.12 54.42 -24.53
C LEU A 88 19.24 54.50 -26.07
N PRO A 89 19.39 55.71 -26.66
CA PRO A 89 19.50 57.01 -26.01
C PRO A 89 18.12 57.57 -25.61
N VAL A 90 18.07 58.24 -24.46
CA VAL A 90 16.92 59.04 -24.05
C VAL A 90 17.15 60.50 -24.42
N THR A 91 16.08 61.23 -24.72
CA THR A 91 16.12 62.63 -25.13
C THR A 91 16.23 63.55 -23.89
N GLY A 92 17.33 64.29 -23.77
CA GLY A 92 17.59 65.24 -22.68
C GLY A 92 18.57 64.73 -21.61
N ASN A 93 19.12 65.65 -20.80
CA ASN A 93 20.15 65.36 -19.80
C ASN A 93 19.60 64.82 -18.47
N ASN A 94 18.28 64.88 -18.28
CA ASN A 94 17.57 64.45 -17.06
C ASN A 94 16.45 63.47 -17.41
N TYR A 95 16.44 62.29 -16.81
CA TYR A 95 15.37 61.31 -16.98
C TYR A 95 14.80 60.87 -15.64
N THR A 96 13.47 60.89 -15.50
CA THR A 96 12.79 60.48 -14.27
C THR A 96 12.27 59.05 -14.39
N VAL A 97 12.74 58.18 -13.50
CA VAL A 97 12.32 56.78 -13.38
C VAL A 97 11.27 56.70 -12.28
N ARG A 98 10.12 56.13 -12.58
CA ARG A 98 9.02 55.97 -11.61
C ARG A 98 8.86 54.51 -11.27
N LEU A 99 9.45 54.09 -10.15
CA LEU A 99 9.37 52.71 -9.68
C LEU A 99 8.02 52.46 -9.01
N VAL A 100 7.45 51.29 -9.27
CA VAL A 100 6.21 50.83 -8.64
C VAL A 100 6.56 50.12 -7.34
N SER A 101 5.93 50.51 -6.22
CA SER A 101 6.11 49.80 -4.96
C SER A 101 5.69 48.35 -5.12
N LYS A 102 6.57 47.43 -4.76
CA LYS A 102 6.26 46.01 -4.72
C LYS A 102 5.41 45.81 -3.49
N ILE A 103 4.09 45.92 -3.66
CA ILE A 103 3.15 45.37 -2.69
C ILE A 103 3.56 43.91 -2.54
N ASN A 104 3.91 43.48 -1.32
CA ASN A 104 3.99 42.07 -1.00
C ASN A 104 2.58 41.49 -1.14
N ALA A 105 2.14 41.31 -2.38
CA ALA A 105 1.08 40.39 -2.69
C ALA A 105 1.61 39.05 -2.17
N ILE A 106 1.04 38.60 -1.06
CA ILE A 106 1.15 37.21 -0.63
C ILE A 106 0.85 36.41 -1.89
N GLU A 107 1.81 35.63 -2.38
CA GLU A 107 1.59 34.77 -3.55
C GLU A 107 0.32 33.98 -3.28
N GLU A 108 -0.74 34.29 -4.03
CA GLU A 108 -2.04 33.70 -3.80
C GLU A 108 -1.90 32.19 -4.03
N VAL A 109 -2.07 31.39 -2.97
CA VAL A 109 -1.83 29.95 -3.04
C VAL A 109 -2.82 29.34 -4.04
N GLN A 110 -2.32 29.01 -5.23
CA GLN A 110 -3.08 28.30 -6.26
C GLN A 110 -3.08 26.81 -5.98
N ILE A 111 -4.27 26.23 -5.98
CA ILE A 111 -4.54 24.80 -5.87
C ILE A 111 -4.89 24.26 -7.25
N ASN A 112 -4.22 23.19 -7.66
CA ASN A 112 -4.53 22.50 -8.89
C ASN A 112 -5.47 21.33 -8.61
N THR A 113 -6.68 21.36 -9.18
CA THR A 113 -7.63 20.25 -9.13
C THR A 113 -7.41 19.24 -10.26
N GLY A 114 -6.50 19.54 -11.20
CA GLY A 114 -6.24 18.80 -12.43
C GLY A 114 -7.16 19.16 -13.61
N TYR A 115 -8.24 19.91 -13.37
CA TYR A 115 -9.07 20.53 -14.43
C TYR A 115 -8.94 22.05 -14.45
N GLN A 116 -8.76 22.65 -13.28
CA GLN A 116 -8.65 24.09 -13.08
C GLN A 116 -7.72 24.42 -11.92
N ARG A 117 -7.10 25.60 -12.02
CA ARG A 117 -6.34 26.21 -10.93
C ARG A 117 -7.25 27.22 -10.23
N LEU A 118 -7.43 27.04 -8.93
CA LEU A 118 -8.28 27.88 -8.08
C LEU A 118 -7.46 28.44 -6.93
N SER A 119 -7.75 29.65 -6.50
CA SER A 119 -7.16 30.15 -5.26
C SER A 119 -7.80 29.52 -4.03
N LYS A 120 -7.02 29.39 -2.96
CA LYS A 120 -7.48 28.80 -1.69
C LYS A 120 -8.76 29.46 -1.14
N GLU A 121 -8.91 30.78 -1.33
CA GLU A 121 -10.10 31.51 -0.88
C GLU A 121 -11.38 31.09 -1.61
N ARG A 122 -11.27 30.69 -2.89
CA ARG A 122 -12.39 30.29 -3.75
C ARG A 122 -12.75 28.80 -3.67
N LEU A 123 -12.04 28.03 -2.84
CA LEU A 123 -12.35 26.62 -2.62
C LEU A 123 -13.29 26.42 -1.43
N THR A 124 -14.28 25.55 -1.59
CA THR A 124 -15.17 25.10 -0.51
C THR A 124 -14.72 23.76 0.08
N GLY A 125 -13.98 22.96 -0.70
CA GLY A 125 -13.56 21.62 -0.30
C GLY A 125 -12.25 21.57 0.48
N ALA A 126 -12.06 20.47 1.21
CA ALA A 126 -10.84 20.16 1.94
C ALA A 126 -9.69 19.78 0.99
N VAL A 127 -8.70 20.67 0.87
CA VAL A 127 -7.51 20.46 0.05
C VAL A 127 -6.25 20.83 0.82
N ASN A 128 -5.24 19.97 0.74
CA ASN A 128 -3.89 20.28 1.20
C ASN A 128 -2.94 20.38 0.00
N LYS A 129 -2.09 21.40 0.00
CA LYS A 129 -1.02 21.55 -1.00
C LYS A 129 0.32 21.34 -0.30
N VAL A 130 1.13 20.46 -0.86
CA VAL A 130 2.55 20.31 -0.54
C VAL A 130 3.31 20.96 -1.68
N ASP A 131 4.10 21.99 -1.36
CA ASP A 131 4.90 22.71 -2.34
C ASP A 131 6.32 22.14 -2.46
N GLU A 132 7.07 22.67 -3.42
CA GLU A 132 8.46 22.28 -3.66
C GLU A 132 9.35 22.46 -2.42
N ALA A 133 9.09 23.46 -1.58
CA ALA A 133 9.90 23.73 -0.39
C ALA A 133 9.78 22.58 0.62
N ILE A 134 8.58 22.09 0.88
CA ILE A 134 8.35 20.93 1.74
C ILE A 134 8.91 19.66 1.08
N LEU A 135 8.68 19.44 -0.21
CA LEU A 135 9.18 18.24 -0.91
C LEU A 135 10.70 18.10 -0.86
N LYS A 136 11.44 19.21 -0.81
CA LYS A 136 12.91 19.22 -0.73
C LYS A 136 13.47 18.99 0.68
N THR A 137 12.63 19.00 1.72
CA THR A 137 13.09 18.75 3.10
C THR A 137 13.48 17.30 3.34
N VAL A 138 12.89 16.37 2.57
CA VAL A 138 13.17 14.94 2.65
C VAL A 138 14.10 14.54 1.52
N VAL A 139 15.26 13.99 1.88
CA VAL A 139 16.21 13.42 0.92
C VAL A 139 15.76 12.00 0.58
N SER A 140 15.06 11.85 -0.54
CA SER A 140 14.70 10.54 -1.11
C SER A 140 14.64 10.59 -2.63
N THR A 141 14.87 9.44 -3.25
CA THR A 141 14.70 9.18 -4.69
C THR A 141 13.23 8.97 -5.08
N SER A 142 12.36 8.71 -4.10
CA SER A 142 10.93 8.44 -4.30
C SER A 142 10.07 9.64 -3.91
N ILE A 143 9.10 9.98 -4.77
CA ILE A 143 8.10 11.02 -4.48
C ILE A 143 7.18 10.65 -3.32
N ILE A 144 6.91 9.36 -3.13
CA ILE A 144 6.08 8.84 -2.03
C ILE A 144 6.74 9.14 -0.69
N ASP A 145 8.05 8.90 -0.58
CA ASP A 145 8.79 9.17 0.65
C ASP A 145 8.84 10.67 0.98
N ARG A 146 8.96 11.52 -0.05
CA ARG A 146 8.91 12.98 0.13
C ARG A 146 7.53 13.49 0.56
N LEU A 147 6.47 12.76 0.19
CA LEU A 147 5.09 13.08 0.59
C LEU A 147 4.71 12.51 1.96
N ALA A 148 5.34 11.40 2.35
CA ALA A 148 5.05 10.72 3.61
C ALA A 148 5.19 11.67 4.81
N ASN A 149 4.23 11.59 5.73
CA ASN A 149 4.16 12.38 6.97
C ASN A 149 4.04 13.91 6.80
N ASN A 150 3.86 14.42 5.58
CA ASN A 150 3.72 15.85 5.29
C ASN A 150 2.27 16.30 5.05
N VAL A 151 1.29 15.40 5.20
CA VAL A 151 -0.14 15.67 4.94
C VAL A 151 -1.01 15.01 6.01
N PRO A 152 -1.92 15.76 6.69
CA PRO A 152 -2.83 15.14 7.66
C PRO A 152 -3.83 14.22 6.94
N GLY A 153 -4.22 13.11 7.55
CA GLY A 153 -5.24 12.20 7.00
C GLY A 153 -4.82 11.40 5.76
N LEU A 154 -3.52 11.45 5.41
CA LEU A 154 -2.88 10.64 4.40
C LEU A 154 -2.04 9.57 5.10
N VAL A 155 -2.37 8.30 4.89
CA VAL A 155 -1.66 7.17 5.51
C VAL A 155 -0.92 6.39 4.44
N PHE A 156 0.35 6.05 4.72
CA PHE A 156 1.20 5.19 3.92
C PHE A 156 1.47 3.87 4.66
N ASN A 157 0.84 2.76 4.25
CA ASN A 157 0.99 1.45 4.87
C ASN A 157 2.19 0.69 4.30
N LYS A 158 3.40 0.96 4.80
CA LYS A 158 4.69 0.44 4.27
C LYS A 158 4.91 -1.09 4.35
N THR A 159 3.91 -1.90 4.70
CA THR A 159 4.05 -3.36 4.82
C THR A 159 4.00 -4.04 3.44
N GLY A 160 5.14 -4.57 3.01
CA GLY A 160 5.36 -5.18 1.69
C GLY A 160 4.88 -6.62 1.56
N GLY A 161 4.85 -7.10 0.30
CA GLY A 161 4.72 -8.52 -0.04
C GLY A 161 4.31 -8.80 -1.49
N ASN A 162 3.39 -8.01 -2.05
CA ASN A 162 2.96 -8.19 -3.44
C ASN A 162 3.08 -6.87 -4.23
N PRO A 163 4.05 -6.74 -5.15
CA PRO A 163 4.23 -5.56 -6.01
C PRO A 163 3.08 -5.28 -7.00
N SER A 164 2.02 -6.11 -7.01
CA SER A 164 1.10 -6.19 -8.14
C SER A 164 -0.24 -5.48 -8.01
N ASP A 165 -0.69 -4.92 -6.86
CA ASP A 165 -2.07 -4.37 -6.88
C ASP A 165 -2.50 -3.21 -5.95
N GLN A 166 -1.68 -2.69 -5.03
CA GLN A 166 -2.15 -1.56 -4.18
C GLN A 166 -1.03 -0.56 -3.94
N THR A 167 -1.24 0.70 -4.33
CA THR A 167 -0.45 1.79 -3.75
C THR A 167 -0.88 1.87 -2.29
N GLN A 168 0.06 1.74 -1.36
CA GLN A 168 -0.16 1.68 0.09
C GLN A 168 -0.69 3.01 0.68
N ILE A 169 -1.45 3.80 -0.07
CA ILE A 169 -1.88 5.15 0.23
C ILE A 169 -3.38 5.15 0.50
N SER A 170 -3.82 5.74 1.61
CA SER A 170 -5.24 5.98 1.88
C SER A 170 -5.49 7.41 2.36
N ILE A 171 -6.62 8.00 1.93
CA ILE A 171 -7.07 9.33 2.34
C ILE A 171 -8.34 9.18 3.16
N ARG A 172 -8.30 9.61 4.43
CA ARG A 172 -9.44 9.56 5.36
C ARG A 172 -10.04 8.14 5.48
N GLY A 173 -9.18 7.15 5.68
CA GLY A 173 -9.58 5.75 5.82
C GLY A 173 -10.03 5.11 4.50
N GLN A 174 -10.66 3.94 4.58
CA GLN A 174 -11.05 3.14 3.41
C GLN A 174 -12.53 3.33 3.04
N SER A 175 -12.82 3.38 1.73
CA SER A 175 -14.19 3.61 1.21
C SER A 175 -14.82 2.38 0.55
N THR A 176 -14.08 1.27 0.45
CA THR A 176 -14.48 0.03 -0.23
C THR A 176 -14.04 -1.20 0.57
N LEU A 177 -14.59 -2.36 0.24
CA LEU A 177 -14.24 -3.64 0.88
C LEU A 177 -13.38 -4.51 -0.03
N PHE A 178 -13.84 -4.74 -1.27
CA PHE A 178 -13.21 -5.66 -2.23
C PHE A 178 -12.85 -5.01 -3.58
N SER A 179 -13.06 -3.69 -3.72
CA SER A 179 -12.59 -2.93 -4.88
C SER A 179 -11.26 -2.22 -4.56
N ARG A 180 -10.66 -1.55 -5.54
CA ARG A 180 -9.38 -0.86 -5.35
C ARG A 180 -9.52 0.28 -4.32
N PRO A 181 -8.76 0.28 -3.20
CA PRO A 181 -8.86 1.30 -2.15
C PRO A 181 -7.97 2.53 -2.41
N ASP A 182 -7.06 2.45 -3.38
CA ASP A 182 -6.11 3.53 -3.69
C ASP A 182 -6.80 4.84 -4.11
N PRO A 183 -6.25 6.02 -3.75
CA PRO A 183 -6.65 7.29 -4.33
C PRO A 183 -6.29 7.36 -5.81
N LEU A 184 -7.03 8.19 -6.56
CA LEU A 184 -6.67 8.50 -7.94
C LEU A 184 -5.42 9.38 -7.96
N ILE A 185 -4.37 8.91 -8.61
CA ILE A 185 -3.20 9.73 -8.91
C ILE A 185 -3.44 10.46 -10.23
N VAL A 186 -3.18 11.76 -10.25
CA VAL A 186 -3.24 12.62 -11.44
C VAL A 186 -1.88 13.24 -11.63
N LEU A 187 -1.33 13.16 -12.85
CA LEU A 187 -0.09 13.81 -13.24
C LEU A 187 -0.39 14.70 -14.45
N ASP A 188 -0.13 16.01 -14.31
CA ASP A 188 -0.31 16.98 -15.39
C ASP A 188 -1.69 16.93 -16.08
N ASN A 189 -2.76 16.86 -15.27
CA ASN A 189 -4.19 16.89 -15.64
C ASN A 189 -4.82 15.57 -16.07
N PHE A 190 -4.08 14.47 -16.17
CA PHE A 190 -4.62 13.15 -16.50
C PHE A 190 -4.32 12.11 -15.41
N PRO A 191 -5.14 11.06 -15.27
CA PRO A 191 -4.85 9.94 -14.38
C PRO A 191 -3.47 9.33 -14.68
N TYR A 192 -2.72 8.93 -13.66
CA TYR A 192 -1.45 8.23 -13.84
C TYR A 192 -1.63 6.75 -13.50
N ASP A 193 -1.39 5.85 -14.46
CA ASP A 193 -1.49 4.39 -14.24
C ASP A 193 -0.11 3.72 -14.03
N GLY A 194 0.98 4.50 -14.06
CA GLY A 194 2.33 4.00 -13.81
C GLY A 194 2.67 3.91 -12.32
N ASP A 195 3.87 3.42 -12.02
CA ASP A 195 4.38 3.44 -10.64
C ASP A 195 4.83 4.85 -10.26
N LEU A 196 4.28 5.39 -9.17
CA LEU A 196 4.68 6.67 -8.57
C LEU A 196 6.19 6.72 -8.25
N SER A 197 6.77 5.58 -7.88
CA SER A 197 8.20 5.45 -7.61
C SER A 197 9.07 5.62 -8.85
N SER A 198 8.50 5.68 -10.05
CA SER A 198 9.22 5.94 -11.31
C SER A 198 9.34 7.43 -11.65
N ILE A 199 8.55 8.29 -11.00
CA ILE A 199 8.55 9.74 -11.26
C ILE A 199 9.78 10.39 -10.62
N ASN A 200 10.49 11.21 -11.40
CA ASN A 200 11.57 12.04 -10.88
C ASN A 200 10.98 13.11 -9.92
N PRO A 201 11.31 13.07 -8.62
CA PRO A 201 10.73 13.99 -7.66
C PRO A 201 11.13 15.46 -7.90
N ASP A 202 12.28 15.71 -8.53
CA ASP A 202 12.74 17.07 -8.83
C ASP A 202 11.97 17.74 -9.98
N ASP A 203 11.17 16.98 -10.73
CA ASP A 203 10.27 17.50 -11.77
C ASP A 203 8.95 18.01 -11.22
N ILE A 204 8.62 17.70 -9.97
CA ILE A 204 7.35 18.07 -9.33
C ILE A 204 7.45 19.47 -8.71
N GLU A 205 6.52 20.33 -9.09
CA GLU A 205 6.36 21.69 -8.55
C GLU A 205 5.51 21.68 -7.27
N SER A 206 4.41 20.92 -7.30
CA SER A 206 3.52 20.80 -6.14
C SER A 206 2.64 19.57 -6.23
N ILE A 207 2.14 19.16 -5.07
CA ILE A 207 1.18 18.06 -4.90
C ILE A 207 -0.06 18.62 -4.21
N SER A 208 -1.22 18.49 -4.83
CA SER A 208 -2.51 18.85 -4.22
C SER A 208 -3.30 17.58 -3.86
N ILE A 209 -3.68 17.45 -2.59
CA ILE A 209 -4.42 16.30 -2.08
C ILE A 209 -5.88 16.73 -1.87
N LEU A 210 -6.77 16.24 -2.73
CA LEU A 210 -8.21 16.52 -2.72
C LEU A 210 -8.90 15.45 -1.88
N LYS A 211 -9.37 15.82 -0.69
CA LYS A 211 -9.80 14.85 0.33
C LYS A 211 -11.31 14.67 0.45
N ASP A 212 -12.09 15.62 -0.05
CA ASP A 212 -13.55 15.61 0.06
C ASP A 212 -14.24 15.60 -1.30
N ALA A 213 -15.55 15.39 -1.27
CA ALA A 213 -16.36 15.38 -2.48
C ALA A 213 -16.47 16.76 -3.13
N GLY A 214 -16.31 17.87 -2.41
CA GLY A 214 -16.33 19.21 -3.03
C GLY A 214 -15.13 19.44 -3.96
N ALA A 215 -13.94 19.00 -3.54
CA ALA A 215 -12.70 19.18 -4.30
C ALA A 215 -12.46 18.07 -5.33
N ALA A 216 -12.78 16.81 -4.99
CA ALA A 216 -12.44 15.64 -5.80
C ALA A 216 -13.53 15.22 -6.81
N SER A 217 -14.80 15.64 -6.63
CA SER A 217 -15.95 15.17 -7.43
C SER A 217 -15.81 15.35 -8.94
N VAL A 218 -15.02 16.33 -9.40
CA VAL A 218 -14.78 16.55 -10.84
C VAL A 218 -14.13 15.32 -11.51
N TRP A 219 -13.41 14.50 -10.74
CA TRP A 219 -12.83 13.21 -11.16
C TRP A 219 -13.83 12.06 -11.14
N GLY A 220 -15.04 12.31 -10.64
CA GLY A 220 -16.19 11.42 -10.68
C GLY A 220 -15.90 10.06 -10.08
N ALA A 221 -15.91 9.07 -10.95
CA ALA A 221 -16.09 7.71 -10.52
C ALA A 221 -14.79 6.96 -10.20
N ARG A 222 -13.68 7.70 -10.12
CA ARG A 222 -12.42 7.30 -9.47
C ARG A 222 -12.08 8.18 -8.26
N ALA A 223 -13.00 9.02 -7.80
CA ALA A 223 -12.75 10.01 -6.76
C ALA A 223 -13.15 9.56 -5.34
N ALA A 224 -13.77 8.39 -5.17
CA ALA A 224 -14.28 7.92 -3.87
C ALA A 224 -13.19 7.80 -2.79
N ASN A 225 -11.96 7.48 -3.19
CA ASN A 225 -10.82 7.32 -2.28
C ASN A 225 -9.96 8.60 -2.18
N GLY A 226 -10.43 9.73 -2.71
CA GLY A 226 -9.68 10.97 -2.84
C GLY A 226 -8.77 11.00 -4.07
N VAL A 227 -8.17 12.16 -4.33
CA VAL A 227 -7.34 12.40 -5.52
C VAL A 227 -6.05 13.11 -5.12
N ILE A 228 -4.91 12.63 -5.64
CA ILE A 228 -3.59 13.26 -5.46
C ILE A 228 -3.16 13.81 -6.82
N VAL A 229 -3.08 15.14 -6.93
CA VAL A 229 -2.72 15.86 -8.15
C VAL A 229 -1.28 16.31 -8.08
N LEU A 230 -0.42 15.63 -8.84
CA LEU A 230 0.97 15.99 -9.09
C LEU A 230 1.03 17.02 -10.23
N THR A 231 1.59 18.18 -9.96
CA THR A 231 1.83 19.22 -10.97
C THR A 231 3.33 19.30 -11.25
N SER A 232 3.72 19.05 -12.50
CA SER A 232 5.12 19.18 -12.90
C SER A 232 5.51 20.62 -13.19
N LYS A 233 6.81 20.91 -13.05
CA LYS A 233 7.40 22.21 -13.37
C LYS A 233 7.23 22.52 -14.86
N LYS A 234 6.85 23.76 -15.17
CA LYS A 234 6.71 24.27 -16.55
C LYS A 234 7.79 25.27 -16.97
N GLY A 235 8.75 25.57 -16.09
CA GLY A 235 9.75 26.64 -16.28
C GLY A 235 9.25 27.98 -15.74
N SER A 236 10.12 28.72 -15.05
CA SER A 236 9.72 29.96 -14.35
C SER A 236 9.53 31.12 -15.32
N ALA A 237 8.63 32.06 -15.02
CA ALA A 237 8.45 33.30 -15.78
C ALA A 237 9.63 34.29 -15.68
N ALA A 238 10.69 33.95 -14.93
CA ALA A 238 11.88 34.77 -14.83
C ALA A 238 12.58 34.86 -16.19
N SER A 239 12.85 36.08 -16.65
CA SER A 239 13.58 36.34 -17.89
C SER A 239 15.04 35.89 -17.73
N GLY A 240 15.36 34.69 -18.23
CA GLY A 240 16.72 34.15 -18.17
C GLY A 240 16.78 32.64 -18.39
N LEU A 241 17.98 32.13 -18.69
CA LEU A 241 18.27 30.70 -18.64
C LEU A 241 18.56 30.32 -17.18
N LYS A 242 17.80 29.36 -16.63
CA LYS A 242 18.05 28.78 -15.32
C LYS A 242 18.53 27.34 -15.48
N ILE A 243 19.61 27.00 -14.78
CA ILE A 243 20.18 25.66 -14.73
C ILE A 243 20.23 25.25 -13.26
N ASP A 244 19.56 24.16 -12.91
CA ASP A 244 19.56 23.58 -11.58
C ASP A 244 20.22 22.19 -11.67
N LEU A 245 21.20 21.92 -10.79
CA LEU A 245 21.85 20.62 -10.65
C LEU A 245 21.64 20.13 -9.21
N THR A 246 21.04 18.94 -9.08
CA THR A 246 20.88 18.23 -7.81
C THR A 246 21.82 17.04 -7.78
N ALA A 247 22.55 16.86 -6.67
CA ALA A 247 23.29 15.64 -6.37
C ALA A 247 23.02 15.26 -4.90
N GLN A 248 22.55 14.05 -4.67
CA GLN A 248 22.24 13.55 -3.33
C GLN A 248 22.79 12.14 -3.15
N ALA A 249 23.30 11.85 -1.96
CA ALA A 249 23.71 10.51 -1.55
C ALA A 249 23.17 10.24 -0.14
N THR A 250 22.46 9.13 0.02
CA THR A 250 21.93 8.68 1.32
C THR A 250 22.53 7.32 1.64
N ILE A 251 23.15 7.22 2.82
CA ILE A 251 23.72 5.99 3.35
C ILE A 251 22.76 5.48 4.42
N GLY A 252 22.44 4.18 4.37
CA GLY A 252 21.63 3.52 5.38
C GLY A 252 22.36 2.34 5.99
N ASP A 253 22.16 2.14 7.29
CA ASP A 253 22.74 1.04 8.04
C ASP A 253 22.12 -0.31 7.68
N ARG A 254 22.84 -1.38 8.02
CA ARG A 254 22.33 -2.74 7.90
C ARG A 254 21.15 -2.93 8.86
N PRO A 255 20.03 -3.54 8.43
CA PRO A 255 18.93 -3.87 9.32
C PRO A 255 19.39 -4.75 10.48
N ASN A 256 18.92 -4.45 11.69
CA ASN A 256 19.17 -5.32 12.84
C ASN A 256 18.17 -6.49 12.84
N LEU A 257 18.61 -7.68 12.43
CA LEU A 257 17.78 -8.89 12.41
C LEU A 257 17.30 -9.32 13.80
N LYS A 258 18.01 -8.91 14.87
CA LYS A 258 17.66 -9.23 16.26
C LYS A 258 16.69 -8.23 16.90
N TYR A 259 16.16 -7.28 16.12
CA TYR A 259 15.12 -6.39 16.61
C TYR A 259 13.88 -7.18 17.08
N GLU A 260 13.54 -8.25 16.36
CA GLU A 260 12.61 -9.27 16.82
C GLU A 260 13.40 -10.38 17.51
N PRO A 261 13.20 -10.63 18.82
CA PRO A 261 13.91 -11.69 19.51
C PRO A 261 13.62 -13.05 18.90
N ARG A 262 14.67 -13.78 18.52
CA ARG A 262 14.58 -15.17 18.07
C ARG A 262 15.15 -16.09 19.14
N ILE A 263 14.58 -17.28 19.23
CA ILE A 263 15.10 -18.34 20.10
C ILE A 263 16.56 -18.62 19.78
N SER A 264 17.37 -18.85 20.81
CA SER A 264 18.78 -19.17 20.62
C SER A 264 18.92 -20.54 19.95
N SER A 265 20.03 -20.74 19.24
CA SER A 265 20.33 -22.04 18.64
C SER A 265 20.40 -23.16 19.66
N ALA A 266 20.96 -22.90 20.85
CA ALA A 266 21.05 -23.89 21.92
C ALA A 266 19.66 -24.30 22.45
N ASP A 267 18.77 -23.33 22.70
CA ASP A 267 17.41 -23.62 23.18
C ASP A 267 16.58 -24.33 22.10
N TYR A 268 16.75 -23.93 20.83
CA TYR A 268 16.07 -24.60 19.71
C TYR A 268 16.52 -26.06 19.59
N ILE A 269 17.82 -26.35 19.71
CA ILE A 269 18.36 -27.72 19.72
C ILE A 269 17.77 -28.53 20.89
N GLN A 270 17.64 -27.92 22.07
CA GLN A 270 17.02 -28.59 23.21
C GLN A 270 15.57 -28.96 22.91
N ILE A 271 14.78 -28.05 22.33
CA ILE A 271 13.40 -28.33 21.92
C ILE A 271 13.36 -29.47 20.91
N GLU A 272 14.26 -29.49 19.93
CA GLU A 272 14.31 -30.59 18.96
C GLU A 272 14.59 -31.94 19.61
N ARG A 273 15.48 -32.01 20.62
CA ARG A 273 15.69 -33.23 21.40
C ARG A 273 14.43 -33.66 22.13
N GLU A 274 13.77 -32.75 22.84
CA GLU A 274 12.54 -33.06 23.57
C GLU A 274 11.42 -33.56 22.64
N LEU A 275 11.27 -32.95 21.46
CA LEU A 275 10.29 -33.37 20.46
C LEU A 275 10.68 -34.71 19.80
N PHE A 276 11.98 -34.99 19.65
CA PHE A 276 12.48 -36.26 19.16
C PHE A 276 12.22 -37.40 20.14
N ASP A 277 12.48 -37.19 21.42
CA ASP A 277 12.22 -38.17 22.48
C ASP A 277 10.72 -38.47 22.62
N LYS A 278 9.87 -37.46 22.38
CA LYS A 278 8.40 -37.61 22.29
C LYS A 278 7.93 -38.28 20.99
N GLY A 279 8.83 -38.57 20.04
CA GLY A 279 8.53 -39.30 18.80
C GLY A 279 7.91 -38.46 17.68
N LEU A 280 7.96 -37.13 17.74
CA LEU A 280 7.29 -36.24 16.77
C LEU A 280 7.78 -36.42 15.33
N TYR A 281 9.05 -36.79 15.13
CA TYR A 281 9.67 -36.87 13.81
C TYR A 281 9.46 -38.20 13.08
N LYS A 282 8.86 -39.23 13.73
CA LYS A 282 8.72 -40.58 13.15
C LYS A 282 8.02 -40.58 11.79
N THR A 283 6.93 -39.82 11.63
CA THR A 283 6.18 -39.73 10.37
C THR A 283 6.97 -39.04 9.26
N GLN A 284 7.78 -38.03 9.60
CA GLN A 284 8.64 -37.33 8.63
C GLN A 284 9.82 -38.22 8.22
N GLU A 285 10.39 -38.94 9.17
CA GLU A 285 11.50 -39.87 8.96
C GLU A 285 11.16 -40.94 7.92
N THR A 286 9.98 -41.57 8.03
CA THR A 286 9.53 -42.65 7.15
C THR A 286 8.75 -42.16 5.92
N ASN A 287 8.65 -40.84 5.70
CA ASN A 287 7.85 -40.29 4.61
C ASN A 287 8.39 -40.74 3.24
N ALA A 288 7.52 -41.24 2.37
CA ALA A 288 7.90 -41.68 1.02
C ALA A 288 8.51 -40.54 0.17
N ASN A 289 8.12 -39.28 0.43
CA ASN A 289 8.66 -38.10 -0.23
C ASN A 289 9.99 -37.61 0.37
N LYS A 290 10.55 -38.34 1.34
CA LYS A 290 11.85 -38.05 1.97
C LYS A 290 11.95 -36.61 2.48
N THR A 291 10.90 -36.13 3.13
CA THR A 291 10.77 -34.75 3.61
C THR A 291 11.94 -34.35 4.49
N VAL A 292 12.55 -33.20 4.20
CA VAL A 292 13.69 -32.65 4.95
C VAL A 292 13.51 -32.67 6.47
N LEU A 293 14.58 -33.06 7.16
CA LEU A 293 14.76 -32.93 8.60
C LEU A 293 15.94 -31.99 8.88
N THR A 294 15.93 -31.39 10.07
CA THR A 294 17.04 -30.53 10.48
C THR A 294 18.29 -31.37 10.77
N PRO A 295 19.50 -30.78 10.71
CA PRO A 295 20.73 -31.52 11.00
C PRO A 295 20.75 -32.18 12.37
N VAL A 296 20.19 -31.53 13.39
CA VAL A 296 20.11 -32.06 14.77
C VAL A 296 19.27 -33.32 14.81
N VAL A 297 18.09 -33.31 14.17
CA VAL A 297 17.21 -34.48 14.14
C VAL A 297 17.88 -35.65 13.39
N GLU A 298 18.60 -35.39 12.30
CA GLU A 298 19.37 -36.44 11.60
C GLU A 298 20.49 -37.01 12.47
N LEU A 299 21.19 -36.19 13.27
CA LEU A 299 22.20 -36.66 14.23
C LEU A 299 21.59 -37.50 15.37
N LEU A 300 20.42 -37.10 15.87
CA LEU A 300 19.69 -37.86 16.89
C LEU A 300 19.23 -39.23 16.36
N ILE A 301 18.76 -39.29 15.11
CA ILE A 301 18.44 -40.55 14.42
C ILE A 301 19.69 -41.42 14.28
N ALA A 302 20.82 -40.86 13.82
CA ALA A 302 22.07 -41.60 13.67
C ALA A 302 22.56 -42.17 15.01
N ASN A 303 22.44 -41.43 16.11
CA ASN A 303 22.78 -41.93 17.44
C ASN A 303 21.83 -43.03 17.92
N ARG A 304 20.51 -42.83 17.76
CA ARG A 304 19.48 -43.84 18.08
C ARG A 304 19.73 -45.16 17.35
N ASP A 305 20.16 -45.08 16.09
CA ASP A 305 20.38 -46.24 15.22
C ASP A 305 21.81 -46.83 15.35
N GLY A 306 22.63 -46.30 16.27
CA GLY A 306 23.97 -46.80 16.57
C GLY A 306 25.05 -46.42 15.54
N LEU A 307 24.75 -45.48 14.65
CA LEU A 307 25.66 -44.98 13.60
C LEU A 307 26.55 -43.82 14.07
N LEU A 308 26.26 -43.22 15.24
CA LEU A 308 27.01 -42.11 15.82
C LEU A 308 27.19 -42.32 17.34
N ALA A 309 28.42 -42.22 17.84
CA ALA A 309 28.69 -42.32 19.27
C ALA A 309 28.08 -41.14 20.04
N LYS A 310 27.72 -41.36 21.31
CA LYS A 310 27.05 -40.34 22.13
C LYS A 310 27.96 -39.13 22.36
N GLU A 311 29.25 -39.36 22.56
CA GLU A 311 30.25 -38.31 22.76
C GLU A 311 30.38 -37.41 21.52
N ASP A 312 30.36 -38.01 20.33
CA ASP A 312 30.41 -37.28 19.06
C ASP A 312 29.13 -36.49 18.80
N LEU A 313 27.96 -37.05 19.14
CA LEU A 313 26.67 -36.36 19.09
C LEU A 313 26.71 -35.08 19.94
N GLU A 314 27.09 -35.20 21.22
CA GLU A 314 27.10 -34.05 22.13
C GLU A 314 28.08 -32.96 21.70
N SER A 315 29.26 -33.35 21.19
CA SER A 315 30.24 -32.42 20.62
C SER A 315 29.68 -31.66 19.40
N GLN A 316 29.03 -32.36 18.47
CA GLN A 316 28.43 -31.73 17.28
C GLN A 316 27.26 -30.81 17.64
N LEU A 317 26.41 -31.22 18.58
CA LEU A 317 25.28 -30.39 19.03
C LEU A 317 25.74 -29.16 19.80
N GLN A 318 26.81 -29.26 20.59
CA GLN A 318 27.44 -28.10 21.22
C GLN A 318 27.99 -27.11 20.17
N SER A 319 28.65 -27.62 19.13
CA SER A 319 29.17 -26.79 18.03
C SER A 319 28.05 -26.07 17.27
N LEU A 320 26.95 -26.78 16.95
CA LEU A 320 25.78 -26.19 16.30
C LEU A 320 25.10 -25.13 17.18
N GLY A 321 25.03 -25.35 18.49
CA GLY A 321 24.46 -24.40 19.45
C GLY A 321 25.17 -23.05 19.52
N GLN A 322 26.42 -22.95 19.05
CA GLN A 322 27.18 -21.70 18.98
C GLN A 322 26.94 -20.89 17.69
N ILE A 323 26.24 -21.46 16.71
CA ILE A 323 25.97 -20.82 15.42
C ILE A 323 24.76 -19.92 15.55
N ASP A 324 24.77 -18.77 14.88
CA ASP A 324 23.71 -17.79 14.91
C ASP A 324 23.38 -17.37 13.47
N LEU A 325 22.29 -17.90 12.91
CA LEU A 325 21.88 -17.65 11.54
C LEU A 325 21.66 -16.16 11.27
N ASP A 326 21.17 -15.37 12.24
CA ASP A 326 20.98 -13.93 12.03
C ASP A 326 22.33 -13.23 11.83
N ARG A 327 23.38 -13.70 12.52
CA ARG A 327 24.74 -13.21 12.31
C ARG A 327 25.27 -13.59 10.93
N GLU A 328 25.04 -14.84 10.50
CA GLU A 328 25.41 -15.32 9.16
C GLU A 328 24.69 -14.50 8.07
N MET A 329 23.38 -14.33 8.19
CA MET A 329 22.55 -13.55 7.28
C MET A 329 22.98 -12.07 7.24
N SER A 330 23.24 -11.45 8.39
CA SER A 330 23.70 -10.06 8.44
C SER A 330 25.08 -9.88 7.78
N LYS A 331 25.94 -10.90 7.83
CA LYS A 331 27.26 -10.87 7.23
C LYS A 331 27.25 -11.10 5.72
N TYR A 332 26.45 -12.07 5.24
CA TYR A 332 26.53 -12.54 3.85
C TYR A 332 25.35 -12.13 2.97
N PHE A 333 24.16 -11.96 3.54
CA PHE A 333 22.95 -11.57 2.82
C PHE A 333 22.66 -10.06 2.91
N GLN A 334 23.21 -9.35 3.90
CA GLN A 334 22.99 -7.92 4.09
C GLN A 334 24.22 -7.06 3.80
N GLN A 335 23.98 -5.81 3.44
CA GLN A 335 24.97 -4.77 3.16
C GLN A 335 24.41 -3.39 3.56
N GLN A 336 25.28 -2.37 3.67
CA GLN A 336 24.81 -1.00 3.83
C GLN A 336 24.17 -0.50 2.53
N SER A 337 23.01 0.14 2.65
CA SER A 337 22.34 0.73 1.50
C SER A 337 23.03 2.03 1.09
N LEU A 338 23.08 2.29 -0.21
CA LEU A 338 23.58 3.54 -0.79
C LEU A 338 22.65 3.98 -1.90
N ASN A 339 21.91 5.06 -1.67
CA ASN A 339 20.97 5.63 -2.63
C ASN A 339 21.57 6.92 -3.19
N GLN A 340 21.68 7.01 -4.51
CA GLN A 340 22.29 8.13 -5.20
C GLN A 340 21.30 8.71 -6.20
N HIS A 341 21.11 10.03 -6.17
CA HIS A 341 20.22 10.77 -7.04
C HIS A 341 20.98 11.91 -7.71
N TYR A 342 20.88 12.00 -9.02
CA TYR A 342 21.41 13.11 -9.80
C TYR A 342 20.30 13.65 -10.71
N ALA A 343 20.06 14.96 -10.67
CA ALA A 343 19.09 15.59 -11.54
C ALA A 343 19.65 16.88 -12.15
N LEU A 344 19.38 17.11 -13.43
CA LEU A 344 19.71 18.33 -14.15
C LEU A 344 18.42 18.89 -14.74
N SER A 345 18.08 20.13 -14.39
CA SER A 345 16.97 20.86 -14.99
C SER A 345 17.48 22.12 -15.66
N ILE A 346 17.14 22.30 -16.93
CA ILE A 346 17.44 23.49 -17.72
C ILE A 346 16.11 24.07 -18.16
N ASN A 347 15.84 25.32 -17.80
CA ASN A 347 14.60 25.99 -18.20
C ASN A 347 14.86 27.43 -18.64
N LYS A 348 14.06 27.90 -19.58
CA LYS A 348 14.11 29.26 -20.09
C LYS A 348 12.70 29.72 -20.44
N ALA A 349 12.34 30.91 -19.97
CA ALA A 349 11.14 31.61 -20.39
C ALA A 349 11.49 32.82 -21.25
N THR A 350 10.60 33.12 -22.19
CA THR A 350 10.62 34.30 -23.07
C THR A 350 9.19 34.85 -23.16
N ALA A 351 9.02 36.05 -23.74
CA ALA A 351 7.70 36.63 -23.93
C ALA A 351 6.75 35.76 -24.77
N GLY A 352 7.30 34.96 -25.70
CA GLY A 352 6.51 34.08 -26.60
C GLY A 352 6.28 32.67 -26.08
N GLY A 353 6.85 32.29 -24.93
CA GLY A 353 6.75 30.92 -24.42
C GLY A 353 7.93 30.49 -23.55
N ASN A 354 7.90 29.24 -23.12
CA ASN A 354 8.82 28.66 -22.16
C ASN A 354 9.12 27.20 -22.51
N TRP A 355 10.31 26.75 -22.15
CA TRP A 355 10.68 25.35 -22.25
C TRP A 355 11.49 24.91 -21.04
N LEU A 356 11.41 23.61 -20.76
CA LEU A 356 12.13 22.94 -19.69
C LEU A 356 12.62 21.58 -20.18
N LEU A 357 13.90 21.31 -20.02
CA LEU A 357 14.52 20.01 -20.16
C LEU A 357 14.91 19.52 -18.77
N SER A 358 14.55 18.28 -18.43
CA SER A 358 14.95 17.63 -17.20
C SER A 358 15.51 16.25 -17.47
N LEU A 359 16.58 15.91 -16.79
CA LEU A 359 17.24 14.60 -16.82
C LEU A 359 17.48 14.17 -15.38
N GLY A 360 17.12 12.93 -15.05
CA GLY A 360 17.31 12.33 -13.73
C GLY A 360 17.96 10.96 -13.84
N VAL A 361 18.89 10.65 -12.94
CA VAL A 361 19.52 9.33 -12.82
C VAL A 361 19.54 8.94 -11.35
N ASP A 362 19.05 7.75 -11.06
CA ASP A 362 19.18 7.12 -9.75
C ASP A 362 20.01 5.85 -9.83
N LYS A 363 20.84 5.65 -8.81
CA LYS A 363 21.59 4.41 -8.62
C LYS A 363 21.50 4.01 -7.16
N ASN A 364 20.57 3.11 -6.87
CA ASN A 364 20.26 2.67 -5.53
C ASN A 364 20.71 1.24 -5.31
N ARG A 365 21.43 1.05 -4.21
CA ARG A 365 21.84 -0.24 -3.69
C ARG A 365 21.09 -0.49 -2.39
N ASP A 366 20.34 -1.57 -2.33
CA ASP A 366 19.52 -1.91 -1.17
C ASP A 366 20.36 -2.54 -0.04
N ASN A 367 19.69 -2.79 1.08
CA ASN A 367 20.31 -3.45 2.24
C ASN A 367 20.55 -4.95 2.03
N LEU A 368 19.95 -5.58 1.02
CA LEU A 368 20.24 -6.96 0.63
C LEU A 368 21.31 -6.97 -0.46
N VAL A 369 22.29 -7.86 -0.32
CA VAL A 369 23.39 -8.02 -1.28
C VAL A 369 22.83 -8.25 -2.68
N LYS A 370 23.37 -7.54 -3.68
CA LYS A 370 22.94 -7.52 -5.10
C LYS A 370 21.54 -6.97 -5.40
N ASN A 371 20.73 -6.65 -4.39
CA ASN A 371 19.46 -5.98 -4.62
C ASN A 371 19.65 -4.47 -4.79
N GLY A 372 18.78 -3.87 -5.59
CA GLY A 372 18.79 -2.44 -5.85
C GLY A 372 18.08 -2.10 -7.14
N PHE A 373 18.11 -0.82 -7.51
CA PHE A 373 17.56 -0.37 -8.78
C PHE A 373 18.36 0.76 -9.41
N GLU A 374 18.25 0.86 -10.73
CA GLU A 374 18.75 1.97 -11.52
C GLU A 374 17.60 2.60 -12.29
N ARG A 375 17.48 3.93 -12.25
CA ARG A 375 16.41 4.66 -12.92
C ARG A 375 16.98 5.78 -13.77
N LEU A 376 16.43 5.93 -14.97
CA LEU A 376 16.70 7.04 -15.87
C LEU A 376 15.38 7.74 -16.19
N ASN A 377 15.34 9.05 -15.95
CA ASN A 377 14.23 9.92 -16.27
C ASN A 377 14.68 10.97 -17.29
N GLY A 378 13.85 11.22 -18.29
CA GLY A 378 14.03 12.33 -19.22
C GLY A 378 12.70 13.00 -19.50
N ARG A 379 12.68 14.33 -19.49
CA ARG A 379 11.46 15.10 -19.73
C ARG A 379 11.77 16.39 -20.49
N LEU A 380 10.93 16.67 -21.50
CA LEU A 380 10.94 17.91 -22.27
C LEU A 380 9.55 18.52 -22.23
N PHE A 381 9.44 19.73 -21.70
CA PHE A 381 8.24 20.56 -21.75
C PHE A 381 8.49 21.77 -22.64
N ILE A 382 7.53 22.05 -23.52
CA ILE A 382 7.55 23.22 -24.40
C ILE A 382 6.16 23.85 -24.35
N GLU A 383 6.09 25.15 -24.15
CA GLU A 383 4.89 25.96 -24.30
C GLU A 383 5.21 27.15 -25.19
N GLN A 384 4.32 27.42 -26.14
CA GLN A 384 4.41 28.50 -27.11
C GLN A 384 3.08 29.23 -27.16
N LYS A 385 3.16 30.56 -27.13
CA LYS A 385 2.02 31.46 -27.18
C LYS A 385 2.05 32.22 -28.51
N PHE A 386 0.93 32.18 -29.21
CA PHE A 386 0.75 32.83 -30.50
C PHE A 386 -0.35 33.90 -30.41
N TRP A 387 -0.30 34.85 -31.34
CA TRP A 387 -1.32 35.90 -31.50
C TRP A 387 -1.64 36.67 -30.21
N LYS A 388 -0.59 37.15 -29.50
CA LYS A 388 -0.72 37.85 -28.21
C LYS A 388 -1.48 37.02 -27.17
N ASP A 389 -1.03 35.79 -26.94
CA ASP A 389 -1.57 34.83 -25.97
C ASP A 389 -3.02 34.39 -26.22
N ARG A 390 -3.55 34.57 -27.44
CA ARG A 390 -4.87 34.05 -27.81
C ARG A 390 -4.85 32.56 -28.13
N LEU A 391 -3.73 32.06 -28.63
CA LEU A 391 -3.49 30.64 -28.84
C LEU A 391 -2.29 30.22 -28.00
N THR A 392 -2.43 29.15 -27.24
CA THR A 392 -1.34 28.54 -26.48
C THR A 392 -1.25 27.07 -26.86
N PHE A 393 -0.07 26.66 -27.31
CA PHE A 393 0.25 25.27 -27.57
C PHE A 393 1.26 24.81 -26.54
N SER A 394 1.07 23.62 -25.97
CA SER A 394 2.09 22.99 -25.14
C SER A 394 2.24 21.51 -25.44
N ALA A 395 3.47 21.03 -25.31
CA ALA A 395 3.85 19.64 -25.42
C ALA A 395 4.69 19.22 -24.20
N ASN A 396 4.39 18.06 -23.62
CA ASN A 396 5.14 17.46 -22.52
C ASN A 396 5.52 16.04 -22.94
N ILE A 397 6.80 15.77 -23.11
CA ILE A 397 7.32 14.48 -23.52
C ILE A 397 8.17 13.95 -22.39
N ALA A 398 7.83 12.78 -21.85
CA ALA A 398 8.57 12.14 -20.78
C ALA A 398 8.92 10.70 -21.14
N ARG A 399 10.09 10.25 -20.66
CA ARG A 399 10.58 8.88 -20.75
C ARG A 399 11.11 8.46 -19.39
N ASN A 400 10.61 7.36 -18.87
CA ASN A 400 11.11 6.72 -17.66
C ASN A 400 11.58 5.31 -18.00
N ASN A 401 12.70 4.90 -17.42
CA ASN A 401 13.22 3.54 -17.52
C ASN A 401 13.80 3.13 -16.18
N THR A 402 13.20 2.12 -15.55
CA THR A 402 13.63 1.58 -14.26
C THR A 402 14.06 0.13 -14.44
N ASN A 403 15.26 -0.20 -13.99
CA ASN A 403 15.73 -1.58 -13.88
C ASN A 403 15.84 -1.92 -12.39
N LEU A 404 15.08 -2.92 -11.95
CA LEU A 404 15.11 -3.44 -10.59
C LEU A 404 15.78 -4.82 -10.58
N PHE A 405 16.66 -5.03 -9.62
CA PHE A 405 17.43 -6.26 -9.42
C PHE A 405 17.08 -6.84 -8.05
N THR A 406 16.59 -8.08 -8.02
CA THR A 406 16.18 -8.74 -6.75
C THR A 406 16.58 -10.22 -6.67
N PRO A 407 17.85 -10.58 -6.95
CA PRO A 407 18.30 -11.97 -6.86
C PRO A 407 18.37 -12.50 -5.43
N ASN A 408 18.53 -11.63 -4.43
CA ASN A 408 18.63 -12.03 -3.04
C ASN A 408 17.23 -12.01 -2.37
N PRO A 409 16.70 -13.16 -1.93
CA PRO A 409 15.36 -13.26 -1.34
C PRO A 409 15.26 -12.72 0.10
N GLY A 410 16.40 -12.45 0.77
CA GLY A 410 16.47 -11.92 2.14
C GLY A 410 16.05 -12.89 3.25
N THR A 411 15.23 -13.90 2.94
CA THR A 411 14.81 -14.97 3.87
C THR A 411 15.09 -16.34 3.27
N LEU A 412 15.57 -17.25 4.11
CA LEU A 412 15.88 -18.63 3.73
C LEU A 412 14.84 -19.59 4.30
N TYR A 413 14.53 -20.62 3.51
CA TYR A 413 13.47 -21.57 3.80
C TYR A 413 13.98 -23.00 3.67
N MET A 414 13.69 -23.83 4.67
CA MET A 414 13.95 -25.26 4.65
C MET A 414 12.95 -25.99 3.74
N THR A 415 11.69 -25.52 3.72
CA THR A 415 10.62 -25.93 2.80
C THR A 415 9.76 -24.72 2.47
N ASN A 416 8.82 -24.82 1.52
CA ASN A 416 7.91 -23.72 1.17
C ASN A 416 7.11 -23.12 2.35
N LEU A 417 6.97 -23.85 3.47
CA LEU A 417 6.19 -23.43 4.64
C LEU A 417 7.03 -23.28 5.92
N LYS A 418 8.31 -23.66 5.91
CA LYS A 418 9.17 -23.65 7.11
C LYS A 418 10.42 -22.83 6.86
N GLN A 419 10.64 -21.81 7.69
CA GLN A 419 11.88 -21.05 7.72
C GLN A 419 13.07 -21.96 8.09
N LEU A 420 14.27 -21.50 7.77
CA LEU A 420 15.50 -22.20 8.10
C LEU A 420 15.78 -22.20 9.61
N TYR A 421 16.38 -23.29 10.11
CA TYR A 421 16.73 -23.46 11.53
C TYR A 421 17.83 -22.47 11.98
N PRO A 422 17.83 -22.02 13.25
CA PRO A 422 18.64 -20.88 13.72
C PRO A 422 20.15 -21.15 13.77
N TYR A 423 20.58 -22.42 13.76
CA TYR A 423 21.99 -22.82 13.74
C TYR A 423 22.50 -23.15 12.32
N ALA A 424 21.79 -22.73 11.26
CA ALA A 424 22.26 -22.94 9.90
C ALA A 424 23.53 -22.11 9.63
N ARG A 425 24.57 -22.79 9.14
CA ARG A 425 25.84 -22.19 8.73
C ARG A 425 25.81 -21.91 7.24
N LEU A 426 26.25 -20.72 6.81
CA LEU A 426 26.28 -20.33 5.39
C LEU A 426 27.66 -20.51 4.76
N LYS A 427 28.73 -20.53 5.58
CA LYS A 427 30.09 -20.91 5.15
C LYS A 427 30.70 -21.95 6.05
N ASP A 428 31.36 -22.95 5.48
CA ASP A 428 32.07 -23.97 6.27
C ASP A 428 33.36 -23.43 6.91
N ASP A 429 34.03 -24.25 7.72
CA ASP A 429 35.26 -23.87 8.44
C ASP A 429 36.44 -23.59 7.50
N GLN A 430 36.37 -24.06 6.24
CA GLN A 430 37.36 -23.79 5.20
C GLN A 430 37.02 -22.53 4.39
N GLY A 431 35.87 -21.92 4.62
CA GLY A 431 35.40 -20.70 3.97
C GLY A 431 34.62 -20.92 2.66
N TYR A 432 34.32 -22.17 2.30
CA TYR A 432 33.45 -22.49 1.16
C TYR A 432 31.97 -22.30 1.52
N ASN A 433 31.11 -22.15 0.52
CA ASN A 433 29.68 -22.00 0.72
C ASN A 433 29.09 -23.32 1.23
N ALA A 434 28.48 -23.28 2.42
CA ALA A 434 28.02 -24.48 3.11
C ALA A 434 26.73 -25.05 2.51
N VAL A 435 26.60 -26.38 2.57
CA VAL A 435 25.37 -27.09 2.25
C VAL A 435 24.38 -26.94 3.40
N VAL A 436 23.14 -26.62 3.06
CA VAL A 436 22.03 -26.47 4.01
C VAL A 436 20.92 -27.44 3.64
N ASN A 437 20.33 -28.11 4.64
CA ASN A 437 19.24 -29.04 4.42
C ASN A 437 18.02 -28.30 3.85
N LYS A 438 17.57 -28.70 2.65
CA LYS A 438 16.43 -28.12 1.96
C LYS A 438 15.63 -29.16 1.17
N ASP A 439 14.31 -29.11 1.33
CA ASP A 439 13.24 -29.91 0.70
C ASP A 439 13.32 -31.45 0.92
N PHE A 440 14.52 -32.05 0.90
CA PHE A 440 14.75 -33.48 1.12
C PHE A 440 15.69 -33.76 2.31
N ARG A 441 15.58 -34.96 2.90
CA ARG A 441 16.47 -35.45 3.96
C ARG A 441 17.91 -35.53 3.49
N ALA A 442 18.85 -35.11 4.33
CA ALA A 442 20.27 -35.14 4.02
C ALA A 442 20.78 -36.57 3.81
N THR A 443 20.34 -37.52 4.65
CA THR A 443 20.70 -38.95 4.55
C THR A 443 20.28 -39.55 3.21
N TYR A 444 19.06 -39.24 2.75
CA TYR A 444 18.59 -39.65 1.42
C TYR A 444 19.44 -39.04 0.30
N LEU A 445 19.65 -37.72 0.32
CA LEU A 445 20.45 -37.05 -0.72
C LEU A 445 21.87 -37.61 -0.79
N ASN A 446 22.55 -37.79 0.35
CA ASN A 446 23.90 -38.35 0.39
C ASN A 446 23.91 -39.76 -0.23
N SER A 447 22.97 -40.63 0.17
CA SER A 447 22.89 -42.01 -0.34
C SER A 447 22.68 -42.08 -1.86
N VAL A 448 21.92 -41.15 -2.43
CA VAL A 448 21.66 -41.10 -3.87
C VAL A 448 22.85 -40.51 -4.63
N MET A 449 23.49 -39.46 -4.08
CA MET A 449 24.64 -38.82 -4.69
C MET A 449 25.87 -39.74 -4.68
N GLU A 450 26.05 -40.55 -3.64
CA GLU A 450 27.13 -41.55 -3.52
C GLU A 450 27.03 -42.67 -4.57
N GLN A 451 25.82 -43.02 -5.01
CA GLN A 451 25.62 -44.02 -6.07
C GLN A 451 26.12 -43.55 -7.44
N ASN A 452 26.33 -42.24 -7.63
CA ASN A 452 26.87 -41.62 -8.84
C ASN A 452 26.19 -42.06 -10.16
N ILE A 453 24.87 -42.25 -10.13
CA ILE A 453 24.04 -42.69 -11.27
C ILE A 453 23.86 -41.62 -12.37
N GLY A 454 24.59 -40.50 -12.30
CA GLY A 454 24.56 -39.43 -13.29
C GLY A 454 23.55 -38.29 -13.04
N LEU A 455 23.00 -38.18 -11.82
CA LEU A 455 22.21 -37.03 -11.39
C LEU A 455 23.05 -35.75 -11.30
N LEU A 456 22.39 -34.60 -11.37
CA LEU A 456 23.03 -33.31 -11.12
C LEU A 456 23.27 -33.13 -9.61
N ASP A 457 24.27 -32.34 -9.24
CA ASP A 457 24.50 -31.96 -7.83
C ASP A 457 23.21 -31.42 -7.21
N TRP A 458 22.73 -32.10 -6.17
CA TRP A 458 21.43 -31.84 -5.54
C TRP A 458 21.55 -31.12 -4.21
N TYR A 459 22.75 -30.66 -3.83
CA TYR A 459 22.95 -29.92 -2.59
C TYR A 459 22.53 -28.46 -2.73
N TYR A 460 21.85 -27.94 -1.71
CA TYR A 460 21.46 -26.53 -1.64
C TYR A 460 22.53 -25.71 -0.91
N ARG A 461 23.04 -24.67 -1.58
CA ARG A 461 24.02 -23.73 -1.03
C ARG A 461 23.48 -22.31 -1.17
N PRO A 462 22.88 -21.72 -0.11
CA PRO A 462 22.15 -20.45 -0.22
C PRO A 462 22.95 -19.29 -0.83
N LEU A 463 24.26 -19.24 -0.55
CA LEU A 463 25.14 -18.20 -1.08
C LEU A 463 25.41 -18.32 -2.58
N ASP A 464 25.40 -19.54 -3.12
CA ASP A 464 25.55 -19.76 -4.56
C ASP A 464 24.33 -19.21 -5.30
N GLU A 465 23.12 -19.41 -4.76
CA GLU A 465 21.88 -19.02 -5.42
C GLU A 465 21.78 -17.51 -5.70
N VAL A 466 22.30 -16.68 -4.79
CA VAL A 466 22.35 -15.21 -4.95
C VAL A 466 23.19 -14.80 -6.17
N ASP A 467 24.16 -15.63 -6.56
CA ASP A 467 25.00 -15.42 -7.73
C ASP A 467 24.45 -16.09 -9.00
N LEU A 468 23.67 -17.17 -8.83
CA LEU A 468 23.15 -18.00 -9.92
C LEU A 468 21.79 -17.54 -10.45
N TRP A 469 21.05 -16.74 -9.70
CA TRP A 469 19.78 -16.16 -10.14
C TRP A 469 19.99 -14.79 -10.79
N ASP A 470 19.56 -14.68 -12.04
CA ASP A 470 19.52 -13.43 -12.80
C ASP A 470 18.06 -12.97 -12.92
N LYS A 471 17.58 -12.31 -11.86
CA LYS A 471 16.22 -11.80 -11.72
C LYS A 471 16.17 -10.28 -11.88
N LYS A 472 15.61 -9.84 -13.00
CA LYS A 472 15.53 -8.45 -13.40
C LYS A 472 14.11 -8.06 -13.82
N ARG A 473 13.63 -6.94 -13.28
CA ARG A 473 12.41 -6.27 -13.74
C ARG A 473 12.79 -5.00 -14.49
N GLN A 474 12.24 -4.79 -15.68
CA GLN A 474 12.41 -3.56 -16.45
C GLN A 474 11.06 -2.91 -16.70
N ASP A 475 10.91 -1.66 -16.29
CA ASP A 475 9.72 -0.83 -16.53
C ASP A 475 10.10 0.35 -17.42
N ARG A 476 9.50 0.41 -18.61
CA ARG A 476 9.73 1.48 -19.60
C ARG A 476 8.41 2.20 -19.83
N GLU A 477 8.42 3.52 -19.67
CA GLU A 477 7.27 4.38 -19.95
C GLU A 477 7.66 5.50 -20.91
N TYR A 478 6.84 5.70 -21.94
CA TYR A 478 6.81 6.91 -22.74
C TYR A 478 5.48 7.62 -22.52
N ARG A 479 5.54 8.93 -22.25
CA ARG A 479 4.34 9.77 -22.11
C ARG A 479 4.46 11.01 -22.98
N ILE A 480 3.41 11.28 -23.73
CA ILE A 480 3.30 12.45 -24.61
C ILE A 480 1.98 13.14 -24.34
N ASP A 481 2.04 14.37 -23.85
CA ASP A 481 0.88 15.23 -23.64
C ASP A 481 0.91 16.40 -24.62
N PHE A 482 -0.20 16.65 -25.30
CA PHE A 482 -0.43 17.84 -26.12
C PHE A 482 -1.60 18.62 -25.54
N ASN A 483 -1.45 19.94 -25.43
CA ASN A 483 -2.55 20.82 -25.06
C ASN A 483 -2.62 22.02 -26.00
N LEU A 484 -3.83 22.34 -26.45
CA LEU A 484 -4.15 23.49 -27.27
C LEU A 484 -5.20 24.33 -26.56
N GLY A 485 -4.84 25.55 -26.17
CA GLY A 485 -5.73 26.52 -25.54
C GLY A 485 -6.04 27.69 -26.48
N VAL A 486 -7.32 28.01 -26.67
CA VAL A 486 -7.80 29.10 -27.51
C VAL A 486 -8.66 30.05 -26.68
N LYS A 487 -8.20 31.29 -26.50
CA LYS A 487 -9.00 32.38 -25.92
C LYS A 487 -9.88 32.98 -27.00
N LEU A 488 -11.17 32.65 -27.00
CA LEU A 488 -12.11 33.17 -28.00
C LEU A 488 -12.48 34.62 -27.72
N ILE A 489 -12.82 34.91 -26.46
CA ILE A 489 -13.17 36.22 -25.93
C ILE A 489 -12.63 36.33 -24.50
N ASP A 490 -12.58 37.54 -23.95
CA ASP A 490 -12.14 37.74 -22.57
C ASP A 490 -13.02 36.95 -21.60
N GLY A 491 -12.37 36.11 -20.79
CA GLY A 491 -13.01 35.21 -19.85
C GLY A 491 -13.54 33.89 -20.42
N LEU A 492 -13.33 33.57 -21.70
CA LEU A 492 -13.68 32.26 -22.28
C LEU A 492 -12.47 31.59 -22.95
N LEU A 493 -12.05 30.45 -22.39
CA LEU A 493 -10.95 29.62 -22.87
C LEU A 493 -11.47 28.24 -23.28
N LEU A 494 -11.22 27.86 -24.54
CA LEU A 494 -11.40 26.47 -24.99
C LEU A 494 -10.05 25.75 -24.91
N ASN A 495 -10.00 24.60 -24.24
CA ASN A 495 -8.82 23.74 -24.21
C ASN A 495 -9.13 22.36 -24.77
N THR A 496 -8.22 21.87 -25.62
CA THR A 496 -8.20 20.48 -26.09
C THR A 496 -6.89 19.86 -25.62
N SER A 497 -6.99 18.75 -24.89
CA SER A 497 -5.86 18.03 -24.31
C SER A 497 -5.87 16.59 -24.79
N TYR A 498 -4.72 16.11 -25.26
CA TYR A 498 -4.53 14.72 -25.66
C TYR A 498 -3.31 14.14 -24.96
N GLN A 499 -3.42 12.92 -24.44
CA GLN A 499 -2.31 12.18 -23.84
C GLN A 499 -2.22 10.78 -24.46
N TYR A 500 -0.99 10.40 -24.79
CA TYR A 500 -0.60 9.05 -25.15
C TYR A 500 0.42 8.53 -24.14
N VAL A 501 0.17 7.33 -23.61
CA VAL A 501 1.10 6.61 -22.74
C VAL A 501 1.33 5.22 -23.32
N ASP A 502 2.59 4.85 -23.45
CA ASP A 502 3.03 3.50 -23.83
C ASP A 502 3.96 2.99 -22.74
N ARG A 503 3.57 1.89 -22.08
CA ARG A 503 4.34 1.31 -20.98
C ARG A 503 4.57 -0.17 -21.22
N ASP A 504 5.81 -0.60 -21.10
CA ASP A 504 6.21 -2.00 -21.13
C ASP A 504 6.89 -2.38 -19.83
N LEU A 505 6.31 -3.35 -19.14
CA LEU A 505 6.90 -4.04 -18.01
C LEU A 505 7.40 -5.42 -18.46
N GLU A 506 8.65 -5.73 -18.18
CA GLU A 506 9.24 -7.05 -18.43
C GLU A 506 9.88 -7.57 -17.15
N ASP A 507 9.38 -8.70 -16.66
CA ASP A 507 10.00 -9.52 -15.64
C ASP A 507 10.75 -10.67 -16.31
N ARG A 508 12.04 -10.73 -16.05
CA ARG A 508 12.93 -11.77 -16.56
C ARG A 508 13.60 -12.47 -15.39
N ASP A 509 13.34 -13.76 -15.25
CA ASP A 509 13.94 -14.63 -14.24
C ASP A 509 14.69 -15.77 -14.94
N ASN A 510 16.01 -15.61 -15.07
CA ASN A 510 16.89 -16.58 -15.68
C ASN A 510 17.58 -17.41 -14.59
N GLN A 511 17.07 -18.63 -14.40
CA GLN A 511 17.55 -19.56 -13.39
C GLN A 511 18.62 -20.46 -14.02
N SER A 512 19.87 -20.30 -13.55
CA SER A 512 21.01 -21.09 -14.03
C SER A 512 20.77 -22.60 -13.87
N LEU A 513 21.28 -23.41 -14.81
CA LEU A 513 21.37 -24.87 -14.66
C LEU A 513 22.04 -25.28 -13.35
N ASN A 514 22.95 -24.46 -12.82
CA ASN A 514 23.65 -24.74 -11.57
C ASN A 514 22.85 -24.37 -10.31
N SER A 515 21.72 -23.67 -10.45
CA SER A 515 20.87 -23.34 -9.30
C SER A 515 20.19 -24.59 -8.73
N TYR A 516 20.00 -24.64 -7.42
CA TYR A 516 19.35 -25.77 -6.76
C TYR A 516 17.94 -26.01 -7.32
N GLY A 517 17.15 -24.96 -7.56
CA GLY A 517 15.79 -25.10 -8.08
C GLY A 517 15.75 -25.84 -9.42
N VAL A 518 16.64 -25.50 -10.35
CA VAL A 518 16.72 -26.14 -11.68
C VAL A 518 17.25 -27.57 -11.57
N ARG A 519 18.34 -27.79 -10.84
CA ARG A 519 18.92 -29.14 -10.66
C ARG A 519 17.96 -30.08 -9.97
N SER A 520 17.30 -29.60 -8.91
CA SER A 520 16.30 -30.35 -8.16
C SER A 520 15.11 -30.72 -9.03
N LEU A 521 14.62 -29.79 -9.84
CA LEU A 521 13.52 -30.07 -10.77
C LEU A 521 13.92 -31.12 -11.82
N ILE A 522 15.10 -30.98 -12.45
CA ILE A 522 15.60 -31.96 -13.43
C ILE A 522 15.77 -33.35 -12.80
N ASN A 523 16.37 -33.42 -11.61
CA ASN A 523 16.58 -34.68 -10.90
C ASN A 523 15.24 -35.34 -10.55
N GLN A 524 14.26 -34.59 -10.04
CA GLN A 524 12.93 -35.11 -9.70
C GLN A 524 12.18 -35.69 -10.90
N PHE A 525 12.41 -35.17 -12.10
CA PHE A 525 11.82 -35.65 -13.36
C PHE A 525 12.73 -36.61 -14.14
N THR A 526 13.84 -37.06 -13.56
CA THR A 526 14.71 -38.05 -14.22
C THR A 526 14.17 -39.46 -14.01
N THR A 527 14.11 -40.25 -15.08
CA THR A 527 13.71 -41.66 -15.05
C THR A 527 14.93 -42.54 -15.24
N VAL A 528 15.10 -43.57 -14.40
CA VAL A 528 16.11 -44.62 -14.61
C VAL A 528 15.45 -45.73 -15.42
N LEU A 529 16.00 -46.04 -16.59
CA LEU A 529 15.52 -47.09 -17.49
C LEU A 529 16.01 -48.47 -17.02
N ASP A 530 15.37 -49.53 -17.51
CA ASP A 530 15.69 -50.91 -17.14
C ASP A 530 17.15 -51.32 -17.45
N ASP A 531 17.79 -50.65 -18.43
CA ASP A 531 19.20 -50.85 -18.79
C ASP A 531 20.18 -50.02 -17.93
N GLY A 532 19.68 -49.35 -16.89
CA GLY A 532 20.44 -48.49 -15.98
C GLY A 532 20.75 -47.10 -16.54
N LYS A 533 20.33 -46.77 -17.77
CA LYS A 533 20.51 -45.41 -18.32
C LYS A 533 19.51 -44.43 -17.73
N ILE A 534 19.93 -43.16 -17.62
CA ILE A 534 19.04 -42.08 -17.20
C ILE A 534 18.39 -41.40 -18.40
N LEU A 535 17.07 -41.23 -18.33
CA LEU A 535 16.29 -40.39 -19.23
C LEU A 535 15.94 -39.09 -18.51
N ARG A 536 16.42 -37.96 -19.04
CA ARG A 536 16.07 -36.63 -18.52
C ARG A 536 14.83 -36.12 -19.26
N ASN A 537 13.68 -36.16 -18.59
CA ASN A 537 12.43 -35.64 -19.16
C ASN A 537 12.42 -34.10 -19.22
N ILE A 538 13.30 -33.44 -18.44
CA ILE A 538 13.61 -32.02 -18.57
C ILE A 538 15.04 -31.86 -19.12
N PRO A 539 15.23 -31.14 -20.24
CA PRO A 539 16.51 -30.97 -20.90
C PRO A 539 17.48 -30.14 -20.05
N LEU A 540 18.78 -30.42 -20.21
CA LEU A 540 19.83 -29.65 -19.55
C LEU A 540 19.91 -28.23 -20.12
N GLY A 541 19.97 -27.25 -19.21
CA GLY A 541 20.12 -25.83 -19.51
C GLY A 541 19.42 -25.00 -18.45
N ASN A 542 19.43 -23.69 -18.62
CA ASN A 542 18.73 -22.79 -17.72
C ASN A 542 17.22 -22.93 -17.89
N ILE A 543 16.48 -22.44 -16.90
CA ILE A 543 15.05 -22.17 -17.03
C ILE A 543 14.89 -20.66 -17.09
N LEU A 544 14.29 -20.15 -18.17
CA LEU A 544 14.02 -18.73 -18.36
C LEU A 544 12.52 -18.50 -18.28
N ASP A 545 12.09 -17.79 -17.24
CA ASP A 545 10.74 -17.26 -17.14
C ASP A 545 10.73 -15.81 -17.63
N VAL A 546 9.82 -15.49 -18.54
CA VAL A 546 9.60 -14.14 -19.04
C VAL A 546 8.13 -13.79 -18.89
N GLU A 547 7.86 -12.72 -18.16
CA GLU A 547 6.54 -12.11 -18.07
C GLU A 547 6.62 -10.70 -18.65
N ARG A 548 5.75 -10.39 -19.62
CA ARG A 548 5.65 -9.09 -20.27
C ARG A 548 4.24 -8.57 -20.15
N GLN A 549 4.12 -7.33 -19.71
CA GLN A 549 2.87 -6.59 -19.73
C GLN A 549 3.08 -5.28 -20.49
N SER A 550 2.31 -5.08 -21.55
CA SER A 550 2.31 -3.86 -22.35
C SER A 550 0.98 -3.13 -22.18
N VAL A 551 1.03 -1.81 -21.99
CA VAL A 551 -0.15 -0.96 -21.81
C VAL A 551 -0.05 0.25 -22.73
N ALA A 552 -1.02 0.39 -23.63
CA ALA A 552 -1.20 1.57 -24.47
C ALA A 552 -2.46 2.33 -24.05
N THR A 553 -2.30 3.60 -23.67
CA THR A 553 -3.39 4.47 -23.18
C THR A 553 -3.53 5.71 -24.04
N HIS A 554 -4.77 6.01 -24.43
CA HIS A 554 -5.17 7.21 -25.14
C HIS A 554 -6.21 7.97 -24.34
N ARG A 555 -5.99 9.27 -24.16
CA ARG A 555 -6.92 10.18 -23.48
C ARG A 555 -7.13 11.43 -24.30
N LEU A 556 -8.39 11.80 -24.47
CA LEU A 556 -8.77 13.04 -25.12
C LEU A 556 -9.75 13.77 -24.19
N ARG A 557 -9.48 15.05 -23.93
CA ARG A 557 -10.35 15.95 -23.18
C ARG A 557 -10.59 17.22 -24.01
N MET A 558 -11.84 17.63 -24.10
CA MET A 558 -12.23 18.94 -24.59
C MET A 558 -12.96 19.67 -23.46
N GLN A 559 -12.55 20.91 -23.16
CA GLN A 559 -13.14 21.70 -22.10
C GLN A 559 -13.31 23.16 -22.50
N ALA A 560 -14.41 23.77 -22.07
CA ALA A 560 -14.63 25.20 -22.09
C ALA A 560 -14.58 25.73 -20.66
N THR A 561 -13.79 26.77 -20.45
CA THR A 561 -13.61 27.44 -19.15
C THR A 561 -14.08 28.88 -19.27
N ILE A 562 -15.02 29.26 -18.42
CA ILE A 562 -15.50 30.62 -18.24
C ILE A 562 -14.92 31.13 -16.92
N ASP A 563 -14.24 32.27 -16.93
CA ASP A 563 -13.84 33.00 -15.72
C ASP A 563 -14.13 34.49 -15.95
N LYS A 564 -15.15 34.99 -15.27
CA LYS A 564 -15.63 36.35 -15.47
C LYS A 564 -16.05 37.00 -14.16
N THR A 565 -15.52 38.20 -13.93
CA THR A 565 -15.95 39.09 -12.85
C THR A 565 -17.00 40.06 -13.39
N ILE A 566 -18.22 39.95 -12.89
CA ILE A 566 -19.37 40.78 -13.22
C ILE A 566 -19.56 41.75 -12.04
N SER A 567 -19.07 42.99 -12.18
CA SER A 567 -18.87 43.96 -11.07
C SER A 567 -17.83 43.51 -10.03
N ASN A 568 -17.40 44.40 -9.14
CA ASN A 568 -16.48 44.05 -8.03
C ASN A 568 -17.11 43.11 -6.98
N ILE A 569 -18.37 42.70 -7.18
CA ILE A 569 -19.13 41.89 -6.23
C ILE A 569 -19.25 40.45 -6.71
N PHE A 570 -19.43 40.17 -8.00
CA PHE A 570 -19.81 38.84 -8.46
C PHE A 570 -18.75 38.25 -9.39
N ASN A 571 -18.19 37.10 -9.04
CA ASN A 571 -17.25 36.36 -9.89
C ASN A 571 -17.82 34.96 -10.18
N ILE A 572 -17.85 34.58 -11.45
CA ILE A 572 -18.22 33.24 -11.90
C ILE A 572 -16.98 32.60 -12.50
N GLN A 573 -16.70 31.37 -12.07
CA GLN A 573 -15.80 30.46 -12.74
C GLN A 573 -16.52 29.15 -13.04
N SER A 574 -16.55 28.71 -14.29
CA SER A 574 -17.24 27.48 -14.69
C SER A 574 -16.45 26.73 -15.74
N VAL A 575 -16.32 25.43 -15.56
CA VAL A 575 -15.72 24.51 -16.53
C VAL A 575 -16.79 23.51 -16.96
N VAL A 576 -16.89 23.28 -18.26
CA VAL A 576 -17.70 22.21 -18.85
C VAL A 576 -16.84 21.44 -19.85
N GLY A 577 -16.96 20.12 -19.89
CA GLY A 577 -16.15 19.34 -20.79
C GLY A 577 -16.60 17.89 -20.96
N ALA A 578 -15.93 17.24 -21.91
CA ALA A 578 -16.10 15.83 -22.23
C ALA A 578 -14.74 15.14 -22.30
N GLU A 579 -14.72 13.85 -21.96
CA GLU A 579 -13.52 13.01 -21.97
C GLU A 579 -13.80 11.66 -22.59
N VAL A 580 -12.79 11.14 -23.28
CA VAL A 580 -12.72 9.76 -23.73
C VAL A 580 -11.37 9.19 -23.31
N ASN A 581 -11.39 8.03 -22.67
CA ASN A 581 -10.20 7.30 -22.25
C ASN A 581 -10.28 5.85 -22.74
N ARG A 582 -9.18 5.34 -23.28
CA ARG A 582 -8.99 3.92 -23.59
C ARG A 582 -7.62 3.49 -23.07
N ALA A 583 -7.59 2.44 -22.27
CA ALA A 583 -6.36 1.72 -21.93
C ALA A 583 -6.49 0.28 -22.46
N ALA A 584 -5.49 -0.19 -23.19
CA ALA A 584 -5.42 -1.56 -23.68
C ALA A 584 -4.16 -2.22 -23.09
N THR A 585 -4.36 -3.32 -22.38
CA THR A 585 -3.29 -4.08 -21.73
C THR A 585 -3.18 -5.45 -22.37
N SER A 586 -1.96 -5.88 -22.68
CA SER A 586 -1.67 -7.26 -23.09
C SER A 586 -0.60 -7.86 -22.18
N GLY A 587 -0.86 -9.04 -21.66
CA GLY A 587 0.07 -9.83 -20.86
C GLY A 587 0.52 -11.08 -21.62
N LEU A 588 1.77 -11.46 -21.43
CA LEU A 588 2.36 -12.70 -21.90
C LEU A 588 3.28 -13.24 -20.81
N GLN A 589 3.04 -14.45 -20.33
CA GLN A 589 3.94 -15.18 -19.46
C GLN A 589 4.42 -16.42 -20.21
N ASN A 590 5.71 -16.73 -20.17
CA ASN A 590 6.28 -17.92 -20.79
C ASN A 590 7.36 -18.54 -19.91
N ARG A 591 7.50 -19.87 -19.98
CA ARG A 591 8.66 -20.60 -19.44
C ARG A 591 9.41 -21.35 -20.54
N LEU A 592 10.72 -21.12 -20.61
CA LEU A 592 11.60 -21.76 -21.59
C LEU A 592 12.57 -22.70 -20.88
N TYR A 593 12.52 -23.99 -21.23
CA TYR A 593 13.41 -25.03 -20.73
C TYR A 593 14.65 -25.23 -21.61
N GLY A 594 15.75 -25.69 -21.01
CA GLY A 594 17.00 -25.92 -21.72
C GLY A 594 17.60 -24.64 -22.33
N TYR A 595 17.33 -23.48 -21.72
CA TYR A 595 17.74 -22.19 -22.24
C TYR A 595 19.27 -22.04 -22.16
N ASN A 596 19.89 -21.63 -23.26
CA ASN A 596 21.31 -21.28 -23.31
C ASN A 596 21.47 -19.80 -23.62
N ALA A 597 21.96 -19.03 -22.65
CA ALA A 597 22.09 -17.58 -22.78
C ALA A 597 23.08 -17.13 -23.87
N GLU A 598 24.13 -17.91 -24.15
CA GLU A 598 25.16 -17.57 -25.14
C GLU A 598 24.68 -17.78 -26.58
N ARG A 599 23.85 -18.79 -26.81
CA ARG A 599 23.36 -19.17 -28.16
C ARG A 599 21.89 -18.81 -28.39
N ALA A 600 21.20 -18.32 -27.36
CA ALA A 600 19.74 -18.14 -27.34
C ALA A 600 18.95 -19.39 -27.76
N GLY A 601 19.48 -20.58 -27.46
CA GLY A 601 18.84 -21.86 -27.74
C GLY A 601 17.82 -22.24 -26.67
N ILE A 602 16.78 -22.99 -27.04
CA ILE A 602 15.78 -23.59 -26.15
C ILE A 602 15.56 -25.05 -26.52
N SER A 603 14.98 -25.81 -25.60
CA SER A 603 14.59 -27.21 -25.82
C SER A 603 13.09 -27.39 -25.58
N SER A 604 12.46 -28.28 -26.34
CA SER A 604 11.06 -28.64 -26.14
C SER A 604 10.91 -29.66 -25.00
N VAL A 605 9.79 -29.59 -24.28
CA VAL A 605 9.44 -30.52 -23.20
C VAL A 605 8.00 -31.01 -23.37
N ASP A 606 7.71 -32.18 -22.83
CA ASP A 606 6.36 -32.76 -22.83
C ASP A 606 5.60 -32.34 -21.56
N TYR A 607 4.60 -31.47 -21.73
CA TYR A 607 3.76 -30.97 -20.63
C TYR A 607 2.55 -31.85 -20.31
N LEU A 608 2.29 -32.91 -21.10
CA LEU A 608 1.05 -33.70 -21.01
C LEU A 608 1.26 -35.03 -20.29
N THR A 609 2.47 -35.60 -20.39
CA THR A 609 2.80 -36.87 -19.75
C THR A 609 3.01 -36.70 -18.25
N LEU A 610 2.40 -37.59 -17.46
CA LEU A 610 2.68 -37.74 -16.04
C LEU A 610 3.96 -38.55 -15.87
N PHE A 611 4.98 -37.95 -15.27
CA PHE A 611 6.24 -38.60 -14.98
C PHE A 611 6.29 -39.04 -13.51
N PRO A 612 6.74 -40.27 -13.21
CA PRO A 612 7.01 -40.66 -11.83
C PRO A 612 8.09 -39.77 -11.24
N SER A 613 7.94 -39.36 -9.98
CA SER A 613 8.99 -38.63 -9.27
C SER A 613 10.16 -39.54 -8.95
N PHE A 614 11.38 -39.09 -9.20
CA PHE A 614 12.59 -39.83 -8.83
C PHE A 614 12.63 -40.18 -7.32
N VAL A 615 12.17 -39.26 -6.46
CA VAL A 615 12.20 -39.44 -5.00
C VAL A 615 11.13 -40.41 -4.51
N ASN A 616 9.94 -40.33 -5.09
CA ASN A 616 8.82 -41.20 -4.77
C ASN A 616 8.16 -41.70 -6.06
N PRO A 617 8.60 -42.85 -6.60
CA PRO A 617 8.09 -43.36 -7.87
C PRO A 617 6.59 -43.70 -7.88
N ALA A 618 5.96 -43.85 -6.71
CA ALA A 618 4.51 -44.03 -6.61
C ALA A 618 3.73 -42.74 -6.87
N GLY A 619 4.38 -41.57 -6.75
CA GLY A 619 3.80 -40.28 -7.09
C GLY A 619 4.17 -39.86 -8.51
N THR A 620 3.22 -39.29 -9.24
CA THR A 620 3.44 -38.79 -10.61
C THR A 620 3.16 -37.29 -10.71
N ASN A 621 3.97 -36.55 -11.46
CA ASN A 621 3.84 -35.10 -11.66
C ASN A 621 3.92 -34.74 -13.15
N LEU A 622 3.27 -33.63 -13.53
CA LEU A 622 3.45 -33.00 -14.84
C LEU A 622 4.65 -32.04 -14.78
N ILE A 623 5.39 -31.92 -15.89
CA ILE A 623 6.41 -30.87 -16.00
C ILE A 623 5.71 -29.50 -15.85
N PRO A 624 6.18 -28.61 -14.95
CA PRO A 624 5.53 -27.32 -14.73
C PRO A 624 5.53 -26.44 -15.99
N PHE A 625 4.40 -25.83 -16.32
CA PHE A 625 4.30 -24.81 -17.36
C PHE A 625 3.86 -23.47 -16.75
N LYS A 626 4.21 -22.35 -17.40
CA LYS A 626 3.80 -20.99 -16.97
C LYS A 626 3.20 -20.16 -18.11
N ASP A 627 2.91 -20.80 -19.24
CA ASP A 627 2.50 -20.08 -20.43
C ASP A 627 1.08 -19.52 -20.26
N ASP A 628 0.96 -18.19 -20.31
CA ASP A 628 -0.31 -17.45 -20.19
C ASP A 628 -0.35 -16.28 -21.16
N VAL A 629 -1.55 -15.99 -21.68
CA VAL A 629 -1.80 -14.83 -22.54
C VAL A 629 -3.06 -14.13 -22.08
N SER A 630 -2.95 -12.83 -21.81
CA SER A 630 -4.08 -12.02 -21.36
C SER A 630 -4.24 -10.75 -22.18
N LYS A 631 -5.49 -10.30 -22.33
CA LYS A 631 -5.85 -9.02 -22.96
C LYS A 631 -6.97 -8.37 -22.18
N LEU A 632 -6.76 -7.12 -21.77
CA LEU A 632 -7.74 -6.28 -21.10
C LEU A 632 -7.94 -5.00 -21.89
N THR A 633 -9.17 -4.48 -21.92
CA THR A 633 -9.44 -3.14 -22.47
C THR A 633 -10.41 -2.41 -21.57
N ASP A 634 -9.97 -1.25 -21.09
CA ASP A 634 -10.77 -0.34 -20.28
C ASP A 634 -11.14 0.88 -21.13
N ARG A 635 -12.42 1.24 -21.15
CA ARG A 635 -12.94 2.42 -21.84
C ARG A 635 -13.84 3.23 -20.92
N PHE A 636 -13.68 4.55 -20.99
CA PHE A 636 -14.54 5.50 -20.30
C PHE A 636 -14.93 6.63 -21.24
N VAL A 637 -16.19 7.04 -21.13
CA VAL A 637 -16.71 8.28 -21.71
C VAL A 637 -17.37 9.04 -20.60
N SER A 638 -17.06 10.33 -20.52
CA SER A 638 -17.47 11.16 -19.40
C SER A 638 -17.85 12.56 -19.84
N TYR A 639 -18.86 13.12 -19.19
CA TYR A 639 -19.28 14.51 -19.34
C TYR A 639 -19.33 15.15 -17.97
N TYR A 640 -18.80 16.36 -17.83
CA TYR A 640 -18.71 17.01 -16.53
C TYR A 640 -18.90 18.52 -16.62
N GLN A 641 -19.37 19.08 -15.51
CA GLN A 641 -19.46 20.50 -15.25
C GLN A 641 -19.00 20.76 -13.81
N ASN A 642 -18.25 21.84 -13.62
CA ASN A 642 -17.86 22.34 -12.30
C ASN A 642 -17.94 23.86 -12.30
N SER A 643 -18.77 24.43 -11.44
CA SER A 643 -19.06 25.85 -11.37
C SER A 643 -18.82 26.37 -9.95
N SER A 644 -18.21 27.54 -9.85
CA SER A 644 -17.94 28.29 -8.63
C SER A 644 -18.43 29.72 -8.79
N ILE A 645 -19.16 30.22 -7.80
CA ILE A 645 -19.69 31.57 -7.76
C ILE A 645 -19.21 32.20 -6.46
N SER A 646 -18.52 33.34 -6.56
CA SER A 646 -18.09 34.15 -5.42
C SER A 646 -18.86 35.46 -5.39
N ILE A 647 -19.43 35.79 -4.24
CA ILE A 647 -20.24 36.99 -4.00
C ILE A 647 -19.59 37.83 -2.91
N ALA A 648 -19.30 39.09 -3.24
CA ALA A 648 -18.59 40.09 -2.45
C ALA A 648 -17.25 39.59 -1.86
N SER A 649 -16.66 38.54 -2.42
CA SER A 649 -15.53 37.80 -1.84
C SER A 649 -15.82 37.23 -0.42
N LYS A 650 -17.10 37.15 -0.03
CA LYS A 650 -17.58 36.68 1.29
C LYS A 650 -18.17 35.28 1.21
N TYR A 651 -19.03 35.06 0.22
CA TYR A 651 -19.77 33.81 0.04
C TYR A 651 -19.29 33.13 -1.23
N VAL A 652 -18.94 31.84 -1.12
CA VAL A 652 -18.54 31.01 -2.24
C VAL A 652 -19.47 29.82 -2.31
N LEU A 653 -20.12 29.63 -3.45
CA LEU A 653 -20.93 28.46 -3.76
C LEU A 653 -20.24 27.68 -4.87
N THR A 654 -20.05 26.38 -4.67
CA THR A 654 -19.56 25.47 -5.70
C THR A 654 -20.59 24.39 -5.97
N ALA A 655 -20.69 24.00 -7.24
CA ALA A 655 -21.52 22.90 -7.68
C ALA A 655 -20.80 22.14 -8.79
N SER A 656 -20.81 20.82 -8.71
CA SER A 656 -20.26 19.97 -9.77
C SER A 656 -21.21 18.83 -10.08
N THR A 657 -21.22 18.44 -11.35
CA THR A 657 -22.01 17.31 -11.85
C THR A 657 -21.18 16.56 -12.88
N ARG A 658 -21.27 15.23 -12.87
CA ARG A 658 -20.54 14.37 -13.79
C ARG A 658 -21.36 13.13 -14.13
N PHE A 659 -21.27 12.72 -15.39
CA PHE A 659 -21.88 11.51 -15.93
C PHE A 659 -20.78 10.63 -16.51
N ASP A 660 -20.59 9.45 -15.93
CA ASP A 660 -19.56 8.49 -16.34
C ASP A 660 -20.19 7.21 -16.91
N GLN A 661 -19.61 6.70 -17.99
CA GLN A 661 -19.94 5.42 -18.64
C GLN A 661 -18.68 4.58 -18.82
N SER A 662 -18.78 3.25 -18.68
CA SER A 662 -17.63 2.35 -18.82
C SER A 662 -18.01 1.01 -19.44
N ASN A 663 -17.09 0.32 -20.13
CA ASN A 663 -17.38 -0.93 -20.84
C ASN A 663 -17.55 -2.18 -19.96
N ILE A 664 -17.33 -2.08 -18.65
CA ILE A 664 -17.34 -3.23 -17.71
C ILE A 664 -18.67 -3.44 -16.97
N PHE A 665 -19.54 -2.43 -16.92
CA PHE A 665 -20.80 -2.49 -16.15
C PHE A 665 -22.01 -2.98 -16.95
N GLY A 666 -23.08 -3.33 -16.23
CA GLY A 666 -24.31 -3.87 -16.82
C GLY A 666 -24.91 -2.94 -17.87
N VAL A 667 -25.41 -3.53 -18.96
CA VAL A 667 -26.02 -2.79 -20.08
C VAL A 667 -27.08 -1.81 -19.57
N ARG A 668 -27.89 -2.21 -18.58
CA ARG A 668 -28.93 -1.35 -17.97
C ARG A 668 -28.36 -0.19 -17.14
N THR A 669 -27.26 -0.41 -16.43
CA THR A 669 -26.58 0.63 -15.63
C THR A 669 -25.87 1.63 -16.54
N ASN A 670 -25.17 1.15 -17.56
CA ASN A 670 -24.44 1.98 -18.51
C ASN A 670 -25.34 2.84 -19.39
N GLN A 671 -26.50 2.31 -19.79
CA GLN A 671 -27.50 3.07 -20.57
C GLN A 671 -28.02 4.32 -19.84
N LYS A 672 -27.93 4.37 -18.51
CA LYS A 672 -28.41 5.51 -17.72
C LYS A 672 -27.32 6.54 -17.41
N GLY A 673 -26.04 6.16 -17.50
CA GLY A 673 -24.93 6.93 -16.91
C GLY A 673 -25.05 7.02 -15.39
N VAL A 674 -23.94 7.06 -14.66
CA VAL A 674 -24.01 7.26 -13.19
C VAL A 674 -23.88 8.75 -12.89
N PRO A 675 -24.94 9.42 -12.39
CA PRO A 675 -24.86 10.82 -12.01
C PRO A 675 -24.09 10.95 -10.69
N LEU A 676 -22.96 11.65 -10.76
CA LEU A 676 -22.15 12.05 -9.61
C LEU A 676 -22.23 13.57 -9.47
N TRP A 677 -22.24 14.06 -8.23
CA TRP A 677 -22.40 15.49 -7.98
C TRP A 677 -21.83 15.89 -6.64
N SER A 678 -21.51 17.17 -6.50
CA SER A 678 -21.21 17.78 -5.21
C SER A 678 -21.69 19.21 -5.15
N VAL A 679 -21.95 19.68 -3.93
CA VAL A 679 -22.25 21.06 -3.61
C VAL A 679 -21.40 21.49 -2.43
N GLY A 680 -20.92 22.72 -2.46
CA GLY A 680 -20.14 23.29 -1.37
C GLY A 680 -20.50 24.73 -1.13
N LEU A 681 -20.48 25.14 0.14
CA LEU A 681 -20.66 26.52 0.56
C LEU A 681 -19.49 26.92 1.45
N ALA A 682 -18.97 28.12 1.25
CA ALA A 682 -18.02 28.72 2.16
C ALA A 682 -18.39 30.18 2.47
N TRP A 683 -18.18 30.55 3.72
CA TRP A 683 -18.50 31.87 4.26
C TRP A 683 -17.27 32.43 4.99
N SER A 684 -16.75 33.54 4.48
CA SER A 684 -15.63 34.27 5.09
C SER A 684 -16.17 35.28 6.11
N ILE A 685 -16.36 34.82 7.34
CA ILE A 685 -16.95 35.58 8.46
C ILE A 685 -16.11 36.82 8.77
N ASN A 686 -14.78 36.73 8.67
CA ASN A 686 -13.87 37.86 8.92
C ASN A 686 -14.05 39.04 7.95
N LYS A 687 -14.73 38.85 6.82
CA LYS A 687 -15.04 39.92 5.86
C LYS A 687 -16.39 40.59 6.13
N GLU A 688 -17.11 40.21 7.19
CA GLU A 688 -18.41 40.79 7.53
C GLU A 688 -18.29 42.11 8.30
N ASN A 689 -19.17 43.07 7.99
CA ASN A 689 -19.14 44.39 8.62
C ASN A 689 -19.40 44.34 10.14
N PHE A 690 -20.10 43.31 10.61
CA PHE A 690 -20.38 43.09 12.03
C PHE A 690 -19.22 42.41 12.76
N PHE A 691 -18.30 41.75 12.05
CA PHE A 691 -17.19 41.01 12.65
C PHE A 691 -15.97 41.93 12.77
N LYS A 692 -15.72 42.45 13.97
CA LYS A 692 -14.68 43.46 14.24
C LYS A 692 -13.54 42.96 15.15
N ALA A 693 -13.29 41.65 15.17
CA ALA A 693 -12.28 41.07 16.05
C ALA A 693 -10.89 41.07 15.39
N ASP A 694 -10.04 42.02 15.77
CA ASP A 694 -8.66 42.17 15.25
C ASP A 694 -7.75 40.95 15.51
N LEU A 695 -8.14 40.10 16.46
CA LEU A 695 -7.45 38.83 16.72
C LEU A 695 -7.46 37.92 15.48
N PHE A 696 -8.55 37.92 14.70
CA PHE A 696 -8.75 37.04 13.56
C PHE A 696 -8.43 37.75 12.24
N SER A 697 -7.29 37.41 11.66
CA SER A 697 -6.93 37.79 10.29
C SER A 697 -7.76 37.04 9.24
N GLN A 698 -8.14 35.81 9.55
CA GLN A 698 -8.95 34.96 8.69
C GLN A 698 -9.89 34.12 9.56
N LEU A 699 -11.15 34.03 9.14
CA LEU A 699 -12.12 33.11 9.72
C LEU A 699 -13.12 32.72 8.62
N LYS A 700 -13.01 31.48 8.15
CA LYS A 700 -13.82 30.95 7.05
C LYS A 700 -14.45 29.64 7.48
N LEU A 701 -15.78 29.57 7.42
CA LEU A 701 -16.53 28.33 7.59
C LEU A 701 -16.79 27.72 6.20
N ARG A 702 -16.61 26.41 6.07
CA ARG A 702 -16.87 25.68 4.83
C ARG A 702 -17.64 24.39 5.10
N THR A 703 -18.54 24.05 4.19
CA THR A 703 -19.31 22.81 4.21
C THR A 703 -19.42 22.24 2.81
N THR A 704 -19.29 20.93 2.67
CA THR A 704 -19.46 20.24 1.39
C THR A 704 -20.25 18.95 1.57
N TYR A 705 -21.04 18.61 0.56
CA TYR A 705 -21.70 17.32 0.46
C TYR A 705 -21.64 16.84 -0.99
N GLY A 706 -21.31 15.58 -1.20
CA GLY A 706 -21.28 15.04 -2.54
C GLY A 706 -21.19 13.53 -2.60
N LEU A 707 -21.33 13.03 -3.81
CA LEU A 707 -21.35 11.62 -4.18
C LEU A 707 -20.23 11.36 -5.18
N SER A 708 -19.28 10.51 -4.79
CA SER A 708 -18.19 10.04 -5.65
C SER A 708 -18.36 8.56 -5.97
N GLY A 709 -17.70 8.08 -7.02
CA GLY A 709 -17.75 6.66 -7.42
C GLY A 709 -16.41 5.93 -7.26
N ASN A 710 -16.48 4.60 -7.21
CA ASN A 710 -15.35 3.69 -7.38
C ASN A 710 -15.71 2.55 -8.34
N VAL A 711 -14.70 1.96 -8.97
CA VAL A 711 -14.83 0.90 -9.97
C VAL A 711 -14.09 -0.36 -9.54
N ASN A 712 -14.73 -1.50 -9.70
CA ASN A 712 -14.04 -2.79 -9.71
C ASN A 712 -13.83 -3.26 -11.15
N ARG A 713 -12.58 -3.27 -11.62
CA ARG A 713 -12.23 -3.68 -13.00
C ARG A 713 -12.18 -5.20 -13.18
N ASN A 714 -12.18 -5.96 -12.08
CA ASN A 714 -12.12 -7.42 -12.08
C ASN A 714 -13.51 -8.06 -12.17
N LEU A 715 -14.58 -7.24 -12.22
CA LEU A 715 -15.94 -7.70 -12.39
C LEU A 715 -16.46 -7.34 -13.77
N SER A 716 -17.34 -8.18 -14.26
CA SER A 716 -18.06 -8.01 -15.51
C SER A 716 -19.54 -8.24 -15.27
N ALA A 717 -20.38 -7.52 -16.01
CA ALA A 717 -21.80 -7.81 -16.04
C ALA A 717 -22.13 -9.09 -16.84
N PHE A 718 -21.21 -9.55 -17.66
CA PHE A 718 -21.35 -10.78 -18.44
C PHE A 718 -20.79 -11.97 -17.67
N THR A 719 -21.29 -13.16 -18.00
CA THR A 719 -20.68 -14.41 -17.52
C THR A 719 -19.25 -14.49 -18.01
N THR A 720 -18.31 -14.63 -17.08
CA THR A 720 -16.90 -14.88 -17.41
C THR A 720 -16.49 -16.27 -16.95
N ALA A 721 -15.68 -16.95 -17.74
CA ALA A 721 -15.11 -18.25 -17.40
C ALA A 721 -13.58 -18.18 -17.52
N SER A 722 -12.89 -18.95 -16.68
CA SER A 722 -11.47 -19.17 -16.82
C SER A 722 -11.26 -20.60 -17.30
N TYR A 723 -10.54 -20.75 -18.41
CA TYR A 723 -10.08 -22.06 -18.86
C TYR A 723 -8.96 -22.47 -17.92
N MET A 724 -9.23 -23.53 -17.18
CA MET A 724 -8.24 -24.20 -16.39
C MET A 724 -7.41 -25.09 -17.33
N GLY A 725 -6.27 -25.57 -16.84
CA GLY A 725 -5.51 -26.61 -17.53
C GLY A 725 -6.31 -27.92 -17.67
N LEU A 726 -5.62 -29.05 -17.65
CA LEU A 726 -6.29 -30.34 -17.84
C LEU A 726 -7.02 -30.78 -16.58
N ALA A 727 -8.25 -31.27 -16.74
CA ALA A 727 -8.99 -31.87 -15.63
C ALA A 727 -8.23 -33.08 -15.06
N PRO A 728 -8.16 -33.26 -13.72
CA PRO A 728 -7.34 -34.31 -13.10
C PRO A 728 -7.66 -35.74 -13.58
N PHE A 729 -8.92 -36.00 -13.97
CA PHE A 729 -9.38 -37.33 -14.38
C PHE A 729 -9.50 -37.48 -15.90
N SER A 730 -10.24 -36.60 -16.58
CA SER A 730 -10.50 -36.72 -18.02
C SER A 730 -9.35 -36.25 -18.90
N ARG A 731 -8.40 -35.49 -18.34
CA ARG A 731 -7.27 -34.88 -19.07
C ARG A 731 -7.69 -33.98 -20.24
N LEU A 732 -8.95 -33.54 -20.27
CA LEU A 732 -9.43 -32.55 -21.23
C LEU A 732 -9.33 -31.15 -20.62
N PRO A 733 -9.13 -30.11 -21.45
CA PRO A 733 -9.31 -28.73 -21.01
C PRO A 733 -10.71 -28.55 -20.42
N TYR A 734 -10.80 -27.86 -19.29
CA TYR A 734 -12.07 -27.53 -18.67
C TYR A 734 -12.09 -26.05 -18.30
N ALA A 735 -13.28 -25.47 -18.19
CA ALA A 735 -13.44 -24.09 -17.76
C ALA A 735 -14.27 -24.04 -16.48
N THR A 736 -13.96 -23.08 -15.61
CA THR A 736 -14.74 -22.76 -14.43
C THR A 736 -15.43 -21.41 -14.61
N ILE A 737 -16.70 -21.32 -14.23
CA ILE A 737 -17.41 -20.04 -14.22
C ILE A 737 -16.83 -19.20 -13.08
N GLN A 738 -16.32 -18.01 -13.42
CA GLN A 738 -15.72 -17.08 -12.48
C GLN A 738 -16.76 -16.08 -11.95
N ASN A 739 -17.54 -15.49 -12.85
CA ASN A 739 -18.62 -14.59 -12.49
C ASN A 739 -19.91 -15.04 -13.19
N PRO A 740 -21.02 -15.26 -12.45
CA PRO A 740 -22.34 -15.37 -13.07
C PRO A 740 -22.75 -14.00 -13.65
N PRO A 741 -23.72 -13.97 -14.59
CA PRO A 741 -24.14 -12.71 -15.21
C PRO A 741 -24.84 -11.81 -14.19
N ASN A 742 -24.50 -10.52 -14.18
CA ASN A 742 -25.10 -9.53 -13.29
C ASN A 742 -25.44 -8.25 -14.07
N ALA A 743 -26.68 -8.19 -14.59
CA ALA A 743 -27.16 -7.04 -15.34
C ALA A 743 -27.34 -5.77 -14.48
N GLU A 744 -27.37 -5.91 -13.15
CA GLU A 744 -27.52 -4.82 -12.18
C GLU A 744 -26.19 -4.34 -11.58
N LEU A 745 -25.07 -4.94 -12.01
CA LEU A 745 -23.75 -4.54 -11.58
C LEU A 745 -23.56 -3.04 -11.83
N ARG A 746 -23.24 -2.33 -10.75
CA ARG A 746 -23.10 -0.88 -10.72
C ARG A 746 -21.85 -0.48 -9.96
N TRP A 747 -21.50 0.79 -10.10
CA TRP A 747 -20.37 1.41 -9.44
C TRP A 747 -20.62 1.47 -7.94
N GLU A 748 -19.55 1.35 -7.15
CA GLU A 748 -19.63 1.68 -5.73
C GLU A 748 -19.78 3.19 -5.61
N ARG A 749 -20.55 3.65 -4.62
CA ARG A 749 -20.78 5.07 -4.41
C ARG A 749 -20.41 5.46 -2.99
N THR A 750 -19.74 6.59 -2.84
CA THR A 750 -19.37 7.11 -1.52
C THR A 750 -19.98 8.49 -1.34
N LYS A 751 -20.86 8.62 -0.35
CA LYS A 751 -21.40 9.90 0.10
C LYS A 751 -20.42 10.51 1.10
N VAL A 752 -19.99 11.73 0.87
CA VAL A 752 -19.05 12.44 1.75
C VAL A 752 -19.69 13.75 2.20
N PHE A 753 -19.72 13.94 3.51
CA PHE A 753 -20.08 15.21 4.15
C PHE A 753 -18.83 15.75 4.86
N ASN A 754 -18.54 17.05 4.69
CA ASN A 754 -17.42 17.71 5.35
C ASN A 754 -17.87 19.06 5.90
N VAL A 755 -17.45 19.38 7.12
CA VAL A 755 -17.55 20.71 7.71
C VAL A 755 -16.15 21.10 8.18
N GLY A 756 -15.68 22.27 7.78
CA GLY A 756 -14.35 22.76 8.12
C GLY A 756 -14.34 24.23 8.51
N ILE A 757 -13.39 24.60 9.36
CA ILE A 757 -13.10 25.98 9.74
C ILE A 757 -11.65 26.24 9.39
N ASP A 758 -11.40 27.26 8.55
CA ASP A 758 -10.07 27.78 8.30
C ASP A 758 -9.90 29.08 9.09
N PHE A 759 -8.80 29.21 9.83
CA PHE A 759 -8.57 30.36 10.71
C PHE A 759 -7.14 30.88 10.60
N GLY A 760 -6.99 32.17 10.87
CA GLY A 760 -5.73 32.87 10.96
C GLY A 760 -5.81 33.90 12.08
N LEU A 761 -4.88 33.82 13.03
CA LEU A 761 -4.82 34.64 14.23
C LEU A 761 -3.55 35.50 14.22
N LEU A 762 -3.60 36.65 14.90
CA LEU A 762 -2.43 37.50 15.16
C LEU A 762 -1.65 37.84 13.87
N LYS A 763 -2.34 38.40 12.86
CA LYS A 763 -1.74 38.69 11.54
C LYS A 763 -1.21 37.43 10.83
N ASN A 764 -1.95 36.31 10.94
CA ASN A 764 -1.61 35.00 10.37
C ASN A 764 -0.36 34.33 10.97
N ARG A 765 0.16 34.82 12.10
CA ARG A 765 1.26 34.14 12.81
C ARG A 765 0.86 32.75 13.30
N ILE A 766 -0.40 32.55 13.62
CA ILE A 766 -0.96 31.22 13.86
C ILE A 766 -2.08 31.03 12.85
N ASN A 767 -2.00 30.02 12.01
CA ASN A 767 -3.04 29.73 11.02
C ASN A 767 -3.26 28.22 10.91
N GLY A 768 -4.43 27.82 10.45
CA GLY A 768 -4.75 26.41 10.44
C GLY A 768 -6.12 26.11 9.88
N SER A 769 -6.45 24.82 9.93
CA SER A 769 -7.77 24.32 9.60
C SER A 769 -8.17 23.18 10.53
N PHE A 770 -9.44 23.14 10.88
CA PHE A 770 -10.06 21.99 11.53
C PHE A 770 -11.17 21.46 10.64
N ASP A 771 -11.18 20.15 10.38
CA ASP A 771 -12.19 19.48 9.55
C ASP A 771 -12.84 18.33 10.32
N TYR A 772 -14.16 18.25 10.25
CA TYR A 772 -14.93 17.05 10.55
C TYR A 772 -15.49 16.48 9.24
N PHE A 773 -15.36 15.17 9.06
CA PHE A 773 -15.90 14.50 7.89
C PHE A 773 -16.67 13.23 8.25
N GLN A 774 -17.64 12.90 7.41
CA GLN A 774 -18.37 11.64 7.44
C GLN A 774 -18.39 11.03 6.03
N LYS A 775 -18.07 9.74 5.93
CA LYS A 775 -18.10 8.95 4.71
C LYS A 775 -19.15 7.84 4.85
N ARG A 776 -19.92 7.60 3.79
CA ARG A 776 -20.84 6.45 3.71
C ARG A 776 -20.69 5.79 2.36
N GLY A 777 -20.09 4.60 2.35
CA GLY A 777 -20.02 3.74 1.18
C GLY A 777 -21.35 3.00 1.02
N VAL A 778 -21.98 3.15 -0.14
CA VAL A 778 -23.23 2.49 -0.51
C VAL A 778 -23.02 1.73 -1.81
N ASP A 779 -23.74 0.63 -1.98
CA ASP A 779 -23.56 -0.29 -3.11
C ASP A 779 -22.12 -0.80 -3.24
N LEU A 780 -21.45 -1.03 -2.12
CA LEU A 780 -20.11 -1.58 -2.12
C LEU A 780 -20.13 -3.01 -2.64
N ILE A 781 -19.07 -3.40 -3.33
CA ILE A 781 -18.90 -4.75 -3.83
C ILE A 781 -18.56 -5.65 -2.65
N GLY A 782 -19.27 -6.78 -2.54
CA GLY A 782 -19.08 -7.83 -1.57
C GLY A 782 -19.44 -9.18 -2.14
N ASP A 783 -19.14 -10.23 -1.38
CA ASP A 783 -19.56 -11.59 -1.68
C ASP A 783 -20.92 -11.89 -1.03
N ALA A 784 -21.77 -12.61 -1.75
CA ALA A 784 -23.05 -13.10 -1.28
C ALA A 784 -23.24 -14.58 -1.65
N PRO A 785 -23.94 -15.37 -0.82
CA PRO A 785 -24.26 -16.75 -1.15
C PRO A 785 -25.19 -16.81 -2.38
N TYR A 786 -25.02 -17.85 -3.18
CA TYR A 786 -25.86 -18.13 -4.35
C TYR A 786 -26.40 -19.57 -4.29
N PRO A 787 -27.63 -19.85 -4.77
CA PRO A 787 -28.20 -21.20 -4.68
C PRO A 787 -27.32 -22.24 -5.39
N ALA A 788 -26.82 -23.23 -4.64
CA ALA A 788 -25.90 -24.25 -5.15
C ALA A 788 -26.48 -25.07 -6.33
N SER A 789 -27.81 -25.16 -6.44
CA SER A 789 -28.51 -25.79 -7.56
C SER A 789 -28.22 -25.14 -8.92
N SER A 790 -27.69 -23.91 -8.95
CA SER A 790 -27.27 -23.21 -10.16
C SER A 790 -25.88 -23.59 -10.67
N GLY A 791 -25.12 -24.39 -9.92
CA GLY A 791 -23.71 -24.68 -10.19
C GLY A 791 -22.73 -23.60 -9.69
N VAL A 792 -23.25 -22.54 -9.05
CA VAL A 792 -22.47 -21.47 -8.41
C VAL A 792 -22.94 -21.33 -6.96
N THR A 793 -22.02 -21.26 -6.01
CA THR A 793 -22.33 -21.18 -4.56
C THR A 793 -22.13 -19.80 -3.95
N ARG A 794 -21.39 -18.93 -4.64
CA ARG A 794 -21.09 -17.55 -4.23
C ARG A 794 -21.07 -16.65 -5.46
N TYR A 795 -21.55 -15.42 -5.33
CA TYR A 795 -21.39 -14.39 -6.35
C TYR A 795 -20.86 -13.09 -5.73
N ARG A 796 -20.13 -12.31 -6.51
CA ARG A 796 -19.59 -11.01 -6.10
C ARG A 796 -20.35 -9.88 -6.78
N GLY A 797 -20.89 -8.94 -5.99
CA GLY A 797 -21.73 -7.85 -6.51
C GLY A 797 -22.03 -6.77 -5.46
N ASN A 798 -22.92 -5.82 -5.78
CA ASN A 798 -23.26 -4.69 -4.90
C ASN A 798 -24.13 -5.12 -3.71
N VAL A 799 -23.53 -5.71 -2.67
CA VAL A 799 -24.22 -6.32 -1.51
C VAL A 799 -23.67 -5.86 -0.15
N ALA A 800 -22.92 -4.75 -0.14
CA ALA A 800 -22.24 -4.24 1.04
C ALA A 800 -22.41 -2.72 1.21
N ALA A 801 -22.23 -2.25 2.45
CA ALA A 801 -22.16 -0.83 2.78
C ALA A 801 -21.19 -0.57 3.94
N SER A 802 -20.63 0.64 3.99
CA SER A 802 -19.77 1.10 5.07
C SER A 802 -20.15 2.49 5.55
N LYS A 803 -19.77 2.80 6.79
CA LYS A 803 -19.87 4.15 7.35
C LYS A 803 -18.63 4.49 8.14
N GLY A 804 -18.18 5.73 8.05
CA GLY A 804 -17.03 6.22 8.78
C GLY A 804 -17.09 7.71 9.04
N HIS A 805 -16.27 8.15 9.99
CA HIS A 805 -16.13 9.56 10.34
C HIS A 805 -14.73 9.85 10.89
N GLY A 806 -14.37 11.12 10.99
CA GLY A 806 -13.09 11.52 11.51
C GLY A 806 -12.91 13.02 11.66
N TYR A 807 -11.77 13.38 12.23
CA TYR A 807 -11.35 14.76 12.49
C TYR A 807 -9.94 14.98 11.95
N GLU A 808 -9.66 16.17 11.44
CA GLU A 808 -8.33 16.60 11.01
C GLU A 808 -8.03 17.99 11.57
N LEU A 809 -6.84 18.18 12.14
CA LEU A 809 -6.31 19.47 12.57
C LEU A 809 -4.99 19.72 11.87
N LEU A 810 -4.88 20.88 11.24
CA LEU A 810 -3.62 21.45 10.75
C LEU A 810 -3.42 22.78 11.47
N LEU A 811 -2.27 22.94 12.12
CA LEU A 811 -1.90 24.17 12.80
C LEU A 811 -0.48 24.56 12.41
N ASN A 812 -0.30 25.77 11.90
CA ASN A 812 0.98 26.35 11.56
C ASN A 812 1.23 27.57 12.46
N GLY A 813 2.44 27.68 12.98
CA GLY A 813 2.90 28.79 13.80
C GLY A 813 4.19 29.38 13.26
N LEU A 814 4.16 30.66 12.89
CA LEU A 814 5.34 31.50 12.68
C LEU A 814 5.72 32.10 14.04
N ILE A 815 6.58 31.36 14.76
CA ILE A 815 6.97 31.65 16.14
C ILE A 815 7.92 32.85 16.18
N VAL A 816 8.90 32.88 15.28
CA VAL A 816 9.86 33.99 15.13
C VAL A 816 9.95 34.38 13.65
N ASP A 817 9.88 35.68 13.34
CA ASP A 817 9.92 36.23 11.97
C ASP A 817 10.92 37.38 11.87
N GLU A 818 12.15 37.14 12.32
CA GLU A 818 13.23 38.13 12.31
C GLU A 818 14.42 37.59 11.50
N ALA A 819 15.64 38.03 11.80
CA ALA A 819 16.87 37.45 11.22
C ALA A 819 16.95 35.93 11.40
N PHE A 820 16.40 35.41 12.50
CA PHE A 820 16.10 34.00 12.69
C PHE A 820 14.60 33.77 12.47
N ARG A 821 14.25 32.85 11.56
CA ARG A 821 12.87 32.49 11.25
C ARG A 821 12.56 31.09 11.75
N TRP A 822 11.54 30.96 12.61
CA TRP A 822 11.07 29.68 13.11
C TRP A 822 9.60 29.47 12.76
N ASN A 823 9.37 28.45 11.93
CA ASN A 823 8.05 27.93 11.62
C ASN A 823 7.87 26.53 12.23
N SER A 824 6.70 26.28 12.83
CA SER A 824 6.28 24.96 13.31
C SER A 824 4.95 24.59 12.71
N THR A 825 4.79 23.31 12.34
CA THR A 825 3.54 22.74 11.85
C THR A 825 3.17 21.53 12.68
N LEU A 826 1.93 21.50 13.19
CA LEU A 826 1.32 20.37 13.87
C LEU A 826 0.18 19.82 13.01
N MET A 827 0.20 18.50 12.81
CA MET A 827 -0.81 17.76 12.05
C MET A 827 -1.36 16.64 12.92
N LEU A 828 -2.68 16.62 13.12
CA LEU A 828 -3.39 15.53 13.80
C LEU A 828 -4.52 15.04 12.92
N SER A 829 -4.70 13.72 12.85
CA SER A 829 -5.80 13.12 12.09
C SER A 829 -6.27 11.83 12.74
N GLN A 830 -7.58 11.62 12.73
CA GLN A 830 -8.22 10.38 13.14
C GLN A 830 -9.32 10.04 12.14
N ALA A 831 -9.35 8.78 11.70
CA ALA A 831 -10.42 8.23 10.86
C ALA A 831 -10.87 6.89 11.44
N LYS A 832 -12.18 6.67 11.51
CA LYS A 832 -12.78 5.40 11.95
C LYS A 832 -13.85 4.97 10.95
N ASP A 833 -13.67 3.79 10.38
CA ASP A 833 -14.60 3.18 9.43
C ASP A 833 -15.11 1.84 9.98
N ILE A 834 -16.38 1.52 9.71
CA ILE A 834 -17.01 0.23 10.03
C ILE A 834 -17.86 -0.26 8.86
N VAL A 835 -17.99 -1.58 8.75
CA VAL A 835 -18.97 -2.20 7.86
C VAL A 835 -20.36 -1.95 8.43
N SER A 836 -21.25 -1.32 7.68
CA SER A 836 -22.60 -0.97 8.12
C SER A 836 -23.66 -1.96 7.67
N ASP A 837 -23.42 -2.63 6.54
CA ASP A 837 -24.30 -3.66 5.99
C ASP A 837 -23.48 -4.64 5.14
N TYR A 838 -23.83 -5.92 5.18
CA TYR A 838 -23.15 -6.97 4.42
C TYR A 838 -24.02 -8.23 4.35
N MET A 839 -24.28 -8.73 3.14
CA MET A 839 -25.26 -9.80 2.92
C MET A 839 -24.78 -11.20 3.35
N ASP A 840 -23.47 -11.51 3.26
CA ASP A 840 -22.93 -12.81 3.68
C ASP A 840 -22.37 -12.76 5.11
N LEU A 841 -23.12 -13.30 6.08
CA LEU A 841 -22.69 -13.40 7.47
C LEU A 841 -22.15 -14.80 7.82
N THR A 842 -22.12 -15.73 6.87
CA THR A 842 -21.75 -17.13 7.11
C THR A 842 -20.28 -17.39 6.77
N ILE A 843 -19.41 -17.04 7.71
CA ILE A 843 -17.99 -17.38 7.69
C ILE A 843 -17.72 -18.31 8.88
N SER A 844 -17.09 -19.46 8.63
CA SER A 844 -16.65 -20.39 9.66
C SER A 844 -15.73 -19.67 10.67
N GLY A 845 -15.87 -19.96 11.97
CA GLY A 845 -15.01 -19.38 13.01
C GLY A 845 -13.51 -19.60 12.74
N LEU A 846 -13.14 -20.74 12.15
CA LEU A 846 -11.77 -21.02 11.70
C LEU A 846 -11.26 -19.99 10.68
N ASN A 847 -12.07 -19.61 9.70
CA ASN A 847 -11.70 -18.60 8.69
C ASN A 847 -11.62 -17.19 9.29
N MET A 848 -12.36 -16.91 10.36
CA MET A 848 -12.26 -15.64 11.07
C MET A 848 -10.93 -15.48 11.81
N ILE A 849 -10.43 -16.57 12.40
CA ILE A 849 -9.26 -16.58 13.27
C ILE A 849 -7.95 -16.76 12.48
N GLN A 850 -7.98 -17.52 11.38
CA GLN A 850 -6.80 -17.71 10.54
C GLN A 850 -6.30 -16.42 9.87
N GLY A 851 -7.09 -15.33 9.86
CA GLY A 851 -6.62 -13.99 9.48
C GLY A 851 -6.12 -13.83 8.04
N THR A 852 -6.31 -14.84 7.18
CA THR A 852 -5.78 -14.88 5.81
C THR A 852 -6.61 -14.07 4.81
N SER A 853 -7.76 -13.54 5.22
CA SER A 853 -8.67 -12.80 4.34
C SER A 853 -9.46 -11.72 5.08
N ILE A 854 -9.94 -10.73 4.33
CA ILE A 854 -10.84 -9.70 4.82
C ILE A 854 -12.14 -10.38 5.28
N ASN A 855 -12.57 -10.10 6.51
CA ASN A 855 -13.77 -10.68 7.13
C ASN A 855 -14.78 -9.59 7.51
N PRO A 856 -15.59 -9.09 6.55
CA PRO A 856 -16.54 -8.00 6.82
C PRO A 856 -17.58 -8.42 7.86
N ARG A 857 -17.70 -7.64 8.95
CA ARG A 857 -18.71 -7.85 9.99
C ARG A 857 -19.44 -6.55 10.30
N VAL A 858 -20.77 -6.61 10.24
CA VAL A 858 -21.63 -5.46 10.53
C VAL A 858 -21.31 -4.93 11.94
N GLY A 859 -21.05 -3.62 12.02
CA GLY A 859 -20.69 -2.93 13.26
C GLY A 859 -19.20 -2.97 13.62
N LYS A 860 -18.36 -3.67 12.86
CA LYS A 860 -16.91 -3.78 13.12
C LYS A 860 -16.09 -3.14 11.99
N PRO A 861 -14.84 -2.70 12.28
CA PRO A 861 -13.87 -2.35 11.23
C PRO A 861 -13.62 -3.51 10.27
N LEU A 862 -13.26 -3.20 9.02
CA LEU A 862 -13.06 -4.20 7.97
C LEU A 862 -11.96 -5.23 8.28
N TYR A 863 -10.85 -4.77 8.85
CA TYR A 863 -9.69 -5.59 9.23
C TYR A 863 -9.68 -5.90 10.73
N SER A 864 -10.85 -6.18 11.30
CA SER A 864 -10.91 -6.61 12.70
C SER A 864 -10.22 -7.96 12.85
N MET A 865 -9.33 -8.06 13.84
CA MET A 865 -8.77 -9.34 14.25
C MET A 865 -9.75 -10.04 15.17
N TYR A 866 -9.92 -11.35 14.97
CA TYR A 866 -10.74 -12.20 15.82
C TYR A 866 -9.84 -13.28 16.41
N SER A 867 -9.96 -13.51 17.70
CA SER A 867 -9.30 -14.60 18.41
C SER A 867 -10.33 -15.31 19.27
N PHE A 868 -9.98 -16.50 19.75
CA PHE A 868 -10.68 -17.08 20.90
C PHE A 868 -10.40 -16.22 22.14
N ASP A 869 -11.40 -16.15 23.02
CA ASP A 869 -11.22 -15.62 24.36
C ASP A 869 -10.63 -16.75 25.22
N THR A 870 -9.40 -16.57 25.69
CA THR A 870 -8.60 -17.63 26.31
C THR A 870 -7.77 -17.09 27.47
N GLU A 871 -7.70 -17.85 28.57
CA GLU A 871 -6.77 -17.61 29.69
C GLU A 871 -5.40 -18.30 29.46
N GLY A 872 -5.21 -18.94 28.30
CA GLY A 872 -4.00 -19.64 27.93
C GLY A 872 -4.10 -21.14 28.13
N LEU A 873 -3.04 -21.73 28.67
CA LEU A 873 -2.95 -23.18 28.89
C LEU A 873 -3.22 -23.48 30.37
N ASP A 874 -3.98 -24.54 30.61
CA ASP A 874 -4.16 -25.10 31.93
C ASP A 874 -2.80 -25.48 32.55
N PRO A 875 -2.46 -25.00 33.75
CA PRO A 875 -1.12 -25.18 34.32
C PRO A 875 -0.82 -26.63 34.72
N VAL A 876 -1.84 -27.49 34.84
CA VAL A 876 -1.71 -28.89 35.25
C VAL A 876 -1.66 -29.81 34.03
N THR A 877 -2.56 -29.60 33.09
CA THR A 877 -2.78 -30.49 31.93
C THR A 877 -2.14 -29.97 30.65
N GLY A 878 -1.80 -28.67 30.58
CA GLY A 878 -1.33 -28.01 29.37
C GLY A 878 -2.41 -27.86 28.28
N ALA A 879 -3.68 -28.15 28.59
CA ALA A 879 -4.79 -28.00 27.66
C ALA A 879 -5.11 -26.53 27.39
N PHE A 880 -5.44 -26.18 26.15
CA PHE A 880 -5.94 -24.85 25.82
C PHE A 880 -7.28 -24.61 26.52
N GLN A 881 -7.38 -23.50 27.27
CA GLN A 881 -8.57 -23.11 28.00
C GLN A 881 -9.30 -22.02 27.23
N GLU A 882 -10.55 -22.28 26.83
CA GLU A 882 -11.42 -21.30 26.19
C GLU A 882 -12.54 -20.85 27.14
N PHE A 883 -12.95 -19.60 26.99
CA PHE A 883 -14.05 -19.02 27.75
C PHE A 883 -15.36 -19.13 26.97
N ILE A 884 -16.29 -19.96 27.43
CA ILE A 884 -17.61 -20.14 26.82
C ILE A 884 -18.68 -19.89 27.89
N ASN A 885 -19.57 -18.91 27.66
CA ASN A 885 -20.72 -18.60 28.53
C ASN A 885 -20.37 -18.43 30.03
N ASN A 886 -19.31 -17.68 30.31
CA ASN A 886 -18.80 -17.41 31.67
C ASN A 886 -18.22 -18.62 32.42
N ALA A 887 -17.88 -19.70 31.72
CA ALA A 887 -17.18 -20.85 32.29
C ALA A 887 -15.96 -21.24 31.44
N PHE A 888 -14.93 -21.73 32.12
CA PHE A 888 -13.74 -22.28 31.46
C PHE A 888 -14.05 -23.68 30.93
N GLN A 889 -13.72 -23.91 29.66
CA GLN A 889 -13.77 -25.23 29.04
C GLN A 889 -12.37 -25.59 28.55
N GLY A 890 -11.84 -26.72 29.04
CA GLY A 890 -10.56 -27.27 28.60
C GLY A 890 -10.77 -28.31 27.50
N ALA A 891 -9.99 -28.24 26.43
CA ALA A 891 -9.91 -29.32 25.44
C ALA A 891 -9.01 -30.44 25.98
N TYR A 892 -9.59 -31.44 26.64
CA TYR A 892 -8.84 -32.57 27.21
C TYR A 892 -8.52 -33.61 26.12
N PRO A 893 -7.22 -33.90 25.83
CA PRO A 893 -6.79 -34.66 24.64
C PRO A 893 -7.36 -36.08 24.47
N ASN A 894 -7.98 -36.65 25.52
CA ASN A 894 -8.49 -38.02 25.52
C ASN A 894 -10.03 -38.10 25.41
N PHE A 895 -10.73 -36.97 25.23
CA PHE A 895 -12.19 -36.94 25.15
C PHE A 895 -12.65 -36.16 23.91
N THR A 896 -13.43 -36.81 23.05
CA THR A 896 -14.19 -36.10 22.00
C THR A 896 -15.58 -35.82 22.55
N VAL A 897 -15.87 -34.57 22.90
CA VAL A 897 -17.22 -34.14 23.25
C VAL A 897 -17.99 -33.94 21.94
N ASP A 898 -19.04 -34.73 21.71
CA ASP A 898 -19.94 -34.56 20.57
C ASP A 898 -20.91 -33.40 20.83
N TYR A 899 -20.61 -32.24 20.24
CA TYR A 899 -21.40 -31.02 20.40
C TYR A 899 -22.71 -31.00 19.59
N SER A 900 -23.00 -32.02 18.78
CA SER A 900 -24.28 -32.11 18.05
C SER A 900 -25.48 -32.30 18.97
N VAL A 901 -25.24 -32.71 20.23
CA VAL A 901 -26.26 -32.94 21.26
C VAL A 901 -26.45 -31.72 22.18
N VAL A 902 -25.60 -30.69 22.09
CA VAL A 902 -25.70 -29.47 22.92
C VAL A 902 -26.67 -28.47 22.28
N LYS A 903 -27.97 -28.76 22.34
CA LYS A 903 -29.02 -27.74 22.27
C LYS A 903 -29.37 -27.29 23.68
N ILE A 904 -28.56 -26.41 24.25
CA ILE A 904 -28.99 -25.67 25.45
C ILE A 904 -29.85 -24.52 24.97
N ALA A 905 -31.12 -24.54 25.38
CA ALA A 905 -32.06 -23.47 25.13
C ALA A 905 -31.48 -22.13 25.59
N SER A 906 -31.51 -21.14 24.70
CA SER A 906 -31.26 -19.74 25.02
C SER A 906 -32.24 -19.28 26.11
N GLY A 907 -31.80 -19.34 27.37
CA GLY A 907 -32.60 -18.90 28.52
C GLY A 907 -31.91 -19.30 29.81
N GLY A 908 -31.51 -18.30 30.60
CA GLY A 908 -30.76 -18.49 31.83
C GLY A 908 -31.41 -19.47 32.81
N LEU A 909 -30.69 -20.54 33.13
CA LEU A 909 -31.04 -21.51 34.17
C LEU A 909 -29.97 -21.62 35.27
N ALA A 910 -28.79 -21.00 35.08
CA ALA A 910 -27.73 -20.95 36.09
C ALA A 910 -28.10 -20.12 37.34
N ALA A 911 -29.18 -19.34 37.29
CA ALA A 911 -29.66 -18.53 38.41
C ALA A 911 -30.73 -19.24 39.28
N LEU A 912 -31.11 -20.50 38.97
CA LEU A 912 -32.26 -21.17 39.61
C LEU A 912 -31.91 -22.27 40.62
N VAL A 913 -30.62 -22.54 40.88
CA VAL A 913 -30.19 -23.45 41.96
C VAL A 913 -29.36 -22.64 42.94
N GLY A 914 -29.97 -22.21 44.03
CA GLY A 914 -29.28 -21.53 45.13
C GLY A 914 -28.39 -22.52 45.89
N LEU A 915 -27.24 -22.88 45.33
CA LEU A 915 -26.17 -23.55 46.07
C LEU A 915 -25.35 -22.47 46.79
N GLN A 916 -25.67 -22.22 48.05
CA GLN A 916 -24.74 -21.53 48.95
C GLN A 916 -23.55 -22.45 49.18
N THR A 917 -22.34 -21.94 48.94
CA THR A 917 -21.10 -22.56 49.39
C THR A 917 -21.10 -22.60 50.91
N VAL A 918 -21.44 -23.75 51.48
CA VAL A 918 -21.24 -24.05 52.90
C VAL A 918 -20.06 -25.02 52.96
N GLU A 919 -19.01 -24.65 53.71
CA GLU A 919 -17.72 -25.37 53.84
C GLU A 919 -17.81 -26.76 54.50
N SER A 920 -18.96 -27.43 54.48
CA SER A 920 -19.09 -28.83 54.91
C SER A 920 -20.44 -29.38 54.46
N PHE A 921 -20.45 -30.25 53.45
CA PHE A 921 -21.63 -31.04 53.12
C PHE A 921 -21.64 -32.30 54.02
N PRO A 922 -22.73 -32.61 54.73
CA PRO A 922 -22.85 -33.89 55.43
C PRO A 922 -23.06 -35.03 54.43
N LYS A 923 -22.86 -36.29 54.87
CA LYS A 923 -22.94 -37.59 54.15
C LYS A 923 -24.19 -37.86 53.28
N VAL A 924 -25.11 -36.91 53.18
CA VAL A 924 -26.39 -37.00 52.49
C VAL A 924 -26.53 -35.81 51.54
N LEU A 925 -26.72 -36.10 50.24
CA LEU A 925 -27.04 -35.11 49.22
C LEU A 925 -28.56 -34.96 49.13
N SER A 926 -29.12 -33.84 49.60
CA SER A 926 -30.56 -33.59 49.61
C SER A 926 -30.99 -32.67 48.47
N LEU A 927 -31.88 -33.15 47.59
CA LEU A 927 -32.54 -32.35 46.55
C LEU A 927 -33.91 -31.87 47.05
N THR A 928 -34.06 -30.61 47.45
CA THR A 928 -35.31 -30.06 48.02
C THR A 928 -36.31 -29.52 46.99
N TRP A 929 -37.61 -29.70 47.27
CA TRP A 929 -38.76 -29.20 46.50
C TRP A 929 -38.81 -27.67 46.40
N ASP A 930 -39.06 -27.15 45.19
CA ASP A 930 -39.39 -25.74 44.95
C ASP A 930 -40.91 -25.52 45.05
N PRO A 931 -41.39 -24.77 46.07
CA PRO A 931 -42.82 -24.51 46.25
C PRO A 931 -43.40 -23.54 45.22
N ILE A 932 -42.57 -22.68 44.59
CA ILE A 932 -43.04 -21.59 43.71
C ILE A 932 -43.37 -22.13 42.30
N GLY A 933 -42.60 -23.12 41.83
CA GLY A 933 -42.83 -23.79 40.56
C GLY A 933 -43.90 -24.91 40.60
N ASN A 934 -44.27 -25.38 41.80
CA ASN A 934 -45.10 -26.57 42.06
C ASN A 934 -44.72 -27.79 41.19
N ARG A 935 -43.44 -28.20 41.24
CA ARG A 935 -42.96 -29.38 40.51
C ARG A 935 -41.96 -30.17 41.37
N PHE A 936 -42.38 -31.32 41.87
CA PHE A 936 -41.74 -32.57 41.49
C PHE A 936 -42.74 -33.22 40.55
N ASN A 937 -42.34 -33.58 39.32
CA ASN A 937 -43.23 -34.43 38.55
C ASN A 937 -43.39 -35.73 39.34
N ALA A 938 -44.63 -36.07 39.68
CA ALA A 938 -44.98 -37.32 40.33
C ALA A 938 -44.52 -38.49 39.47
N PHE A 939 -43.78 -39.44 40.05
CA PHE A 939 -43.42 -40.68 39.38
C PHE A 939 -43.58 -41.85 40.37
N ASP A 940 -44.14 -42.94 39.85
CA ASP A 940 -44.47 -44.18 40.56
C ASP A 940 -43.52 -45.34 40.17
N ASP A 941 -42.45 -45.06 39.39
CA ASP A 941 -41.43 -46.05 39.01
C ASP A 941 -40.05 -45.35 38.94
N ASP A 942 -39.18 -45.64 39.90
CA ASP A 942 -37.92 -44.93 40.16
C ASP A 942 -36.67 -45.64 39.59
N GLN A 943 -35.99 -45.01 38.62
CA GLN A 943 -34.54 -45.19 38.44
C GLN A 943 -33.90 -43.83 38.14
N VAL A 944 -33.22 -43.27 39.15
CA VAL A 944 -32.31 -42.12 38.96
C VAL A 944 -30.89 -42.67 38.99
N LEU A 945 -30.23 -42.63 37.83
CA LEU A 945 -28.84 -43.02 37.70
C LEU A 945 -27.95 -41.81 38.02
N VAL A 946 -27.23 -41.89 39.15
CA VAL A 946 -26.16 -40.94 39.47
C VAL A 946 -24.84 -41.57 39.12
N ILE A 947 -24.09 -40.94 38.21
CA ILE A 947 -22.72 -41.34 37.89
C ILE A 947 -21.75 -40.38 38.57
N LEU A 948 -20.97 -40.88 39.53
CA LEU A 948 -19.87 -40.15 40.16
C LEU A 948 -18.55 -40.63 39.57
N TYR A 949 -17.64 -39.68 39.31
CA TYR A 949 -16.32 -39.95 38.76
C TYR A 949 -15.20 -39.55 39.74
N ASP A 950 -14.37 -40.53 40.09
CA ASP A 950 -13.15 -40.39 40.89
C ASP A 950 -11.94 -40.43 39.96
N VAL A 951 -11.18 -39.33 39.94
CA VAL A 951 -10.03 -39.14 39.04
C VAL A 951 -8.82 -39.97 39.44
N ILE A 952 -8.71 -40.35 40.72
CA ILE A 952 -7.55 -41.06 41.25
C ILE A 952 -7.66 -42.55 40.95
N GLU A 953 -8.86 -43.12 41.08
CA GLU A 953 -9.10 -44.55 40.88
C GLU A 953 -9.72 -44.92 39.52
N ASN A 954 -10.05 -43.93 38.67
CA ASN A 954 -10.60 -44.17 37.33
C ASN A 954 -11.90 -45.03 37.36
N LEU A 955 -12.73 -44.84 38.38
CA LEU A 955 -13.94 -45.63 38.59
C LEU A 955 -15.20 -44.80 38.30
N PHE A 956 -16.11 -45.42 37.54
CA PHE A 956 -17.48 -44.93 37.34
C PHE A 956 -18.41 -45.68 38.30
N PHE A 957 -19.15 -44.94 39.11
CA PHE A 957 -20.13 -45.54 40.02
C PHE A 957 -21.54 -45.17 39.59
N ALA A 958 -22.37 -46.17 39.29
CA ALA A 958 -23.79 -46.02 39.04
C ALA A 958 -24.56 -46.35 40.32
N PHE A 959 -25.34 -45.39 40.84
CA PHE A 959 -26.29 -45.68 41.91
C PHE A 959 -27.68 -45.93 41.33
N GLU A 960 -28.29 -47.05 41.71
CA GLU A 960 -29.74 -47.29 41.60
C GLU A 960 -30.28 -47.45 43.02
N GLY A 961 -31.14 -46.54 43.46
CA GLY A 961 -31.81 -46.62 44.75
C GLY A 961 -31.80 -45.28 45.48
N ALA A 962 -32.81 -44.46 45.20
CA ALA A 962 -33.12 -43.31 46.03
C ALA A 962 -34.41 -43.59 46.79
N THR A 963 -34.49 -43.15 48.04
CA THR A 963 -35.72 -43.28 48.83
C THR A 963 -36.37 -41.91 48.91
N ARG A 964 -37.61 -41.80 48.43
CA ARG A 964 -38.37 -40.55 48.45
C ARG A 964 -38.81 -40.21 49.86
N LEU A 965 -38.48 -39.01 50.34
CA LEU A 965 -39.12 -38.36 51.48
C LEU A 965 -39.94 -37.18 50.95
N ASP A 966 -41.11 -36.89 51.53
CA ASP A 966 -42.20 -36.10 50.95
C ASP A 966 -41.89 -34.65 50.49
N ALA A 967 -40.66 -34.17 50.58
CA ALA A 967 -40.20 -32.92 49.96
C ALA A 967 -38.70 -32.90 49.57
N ALA A 968 -37.99 -34.04 49.65
CA ALA A 968 -36.58 -34.12 49.28
C ALA A 968 -36.19 -35.52 48.80
N MET A 969 -35.24 -35.58 47.85
CA MET A 969 -34.56 -36.83 47.48
C MET A 969 -33.18 -36.82 48.12
N ASP A 970 -32.97 -37.73 49.06
CA ASP A 970 -31.73 -37.87 49.82
C ASP A 970 -30.89 -39.01 49.26
N ILE A 971 -29.67 -38.72 48.83
CA ILE A 971 -28.71 -39.71 48.34
C ILE A 971 -27.61 -39.85 49.40
N THR A 972 -27.57 -41.00 50.07
CA THR A 972 -26.54 -41.29 51.07
C THR A 972 -25.36 -41.98 50.40
N LEU A 973 -24.17 -41.40 50.49
CA LEU A 973 -22.96 -42.01 49.94
C LEU A 973 -22.38 -43.02 50.95
N PRO A 974 -21.93 -44.21 50.50
CA PRO A 974 -21.30 -45.20 51.40
C PRO A 974 -20.04 -44.66 52.09
N ASP A 975 -19.68 -45.24 53.24
CA ASP A 975 -18.52 -44.82 54.03
C ASP A 975 -17.17 -44.98 53.31
N SER A 976 -17.12 -45.79 52.24
CA SER A 976 -15.94 -45.96 51.38
C SER A 976 -15.57 -44.72 50.55
N TYR A 977 -16.40 -43.68 50.55
CA TYR A 977 -16.21 -42.47 49.73
C TYR A 977 -15.65 -41.27 50.51
N THR A 978 -15.49 -41.37 51.83
CA THR A 978 -14.86 -40.34 52.66
C THR A 978 -13.37 -40.19 52.28
N GLY A 979 -12.96 -38.97 51.94
CA GLY A 979 -11.60 -38.60 51.50
C GLY A 979 -11.38 -38.59 49.98
N LYS A 980 -12.38 -38.89 49.16
CA LYS A 980 -12.27 -38.95 47.69
C LYS A 980 -12.65 -37.63 47.00
N THR A 981 -11.97 -37.30 45.90
CA THR A 981 -12.23 -36.09 45.09
C THR A 981 -13.17 -36.42 43.93
N ILE A 982 -14.27 -35.66 43.82
CA ILE A 982 -15.28 -35.82 42.77
C ILE A 982 -15.30 -34.55 41.91
N VAL A 983 -15.31 -34.72 40.58
CA VAL A 983 -15.19 -33.61 39.59
C VAL A 983 -16.44 -33.42 38.73
N GLY A 984 -17.45 -34.27 38.88
CA GLY A 984 -18.73 -34.06 38.20
C GLY A 984 -19.75 -35.14 38.48
N TRP A 985 -21.00 -34.83 38.11
CA TRP A 985 -22.12 -35.76 38.15
C TRP A 985 -23.04 -35.57 36.95
N THR A 986 -23.75 -36.64 36.58
CA THR A 986 -24.85 -36.60 35.61
C THR A 986 -26.08 -37.27 36.20
N PHE A 987 -27.24 -36.67 35.97
CA PHE A 987 -28.55 -37.25 36.25
C PHE A 987 -29.23 -37.56 34.92
N ASN A 988 -29.59 -38.82 34.71
CA ASN A 988 -30.43 -39.24 33.60
C ASN A 988 -31.79 -39.70 34.15
N ILE A 989 -32.87 -39.13 33.63
CA ILE A 989 -34.23 -39.51 33.98
C ILE A 989 -34.81 -40.32 32.83
N HIS A 990 -35.27 -41.52 33.13
CA HIS A 990 -35.93 -42.41 32.17
C HIS A 990 -37.41 -42.54 32.50
N ARG A 991 -38.27 -42.53 31.47
CA ARG A 991 -39.70 -42.86 31.58
C ARG A 991 -40.02 -43.93 30.54
N ASP A 992 -40.62 -45.04 30.97
CA ASP A 992 -40.94 -46.19 30.11
C ASP A 992 -39.72 -46.71 29.31
N GLY A 993 -38.53 -46.69 29.93
CA GLY A 993 -37.27 -47.12 29.31
C GLY A 993 -36.60 -46.08 28.39
N VAL A 994 -37.20 -44.91 28.18
CA VAL A 994 -36.67 -43.84 27.30
C VAL A 994 -36.18 -42.66 28.13
N MET A 995 -34.96 -42.17 27.85
CA MET A 995 -34.40 -41.00 28.54
C MET A 995 -35.19 -39.73 28.18
N THR A 996 -35.80 -39.08 29.18
CA THR A 996 -36.64 -37.90 28.99
C THR A 996 -35.95 -36.58 29.35
N SER A 997 -34.90 -36.62 30.16
CA SER A 997 -34.08 -35.45 30.49
C SER A 997 -32.73 -35.86 31.05
N SER A 998 -31.69 -35.06 30.78
CA SER A 998 -30.41 -35.15 31.49
C SER A 998 -29.96 -33.79 32.04
N SER A 999 -29.24 -33.83 33.15
CA SER A 999 -28.56 -32.67 33.73
C SER A 999 -27.16 -33.07 34.14
N GLN A 1000 -26.19 -32.20 33.89
CA GLN A 1000 -24.78 -32.44 34.22
C GLN A 1000 -24.19 -31.23 34.93
N TYR A 1001 -23.33 -31.50 35.90
CA TYR A 1001 -22.52 -30.50 36.58
C TYR A 1001 -21.06 -30.96 36.60
N LEU A 1002 -20.15 -30.06 36.25
CA LEU A 1002 -18.71 -30.25 36.40
C LEU A 1002 -18.17 -29.20 37.38
N GLY A 1003 -17.55 -29.67 38.45
CA GLY A 1003 -16.95 -28.88 39.51
C GLY A 1003 -16.21 -29.80 40.48
N GLU A 1004 -15.04 -29.37 40.98
CA GLU A 1004 -14.18 -30.16 41.85
C GLU A 1004 -14.51 -29.95 43.33
N PHE A 1005 -14.74 -31.03 44.07
CA PHE A 1005 -14.89 -30.99 45.53
C PHE A 1005 -14.39 -32.29 46.19
N VAL A 1006 -14.00 -32.19 47.47
CA VAL A 1006 -13.51 -33.30 48.29
C VAL A 1006 -14.57 -33.68 49.32
N LEU A 1007 -14.94 -34.96 49.39
CA LEU A 1007 -15.85 -35.47 50.42
C LEU A 1007 -15.07 -35.67 51.73
N THR A 1008 -15.39 -34.91 52.79
CA THR A 1008 -14.73 -35.01 54.10
C THR A 1008 -15.45 -35.89 55.10
#